data_AF-A0A0B6CTS6-F1
#
_entry.id   AF-A0A0B6CTS6-F1
#
_cell.length_a   1.000
_cell.length_b   1.000
_cell.length_c   1.000
_cell.angle_alpha   90.00
_cell.angle_beta   90.00
_cell.angle_gamma   90.00
#
_symmetry.space_group_name_H-M   'P 1'
#
loop_
_entity.id
_entity.type
_entity.pdbx_description
1 polymer ?
#
loop_
_entity_poly.entity_id
_entity_poly.type
_entity_poly.pdbx_seq_one_letter_code
_entity_poly.pdbx_strand_id
1 'polypeptide(L)'
;MFDYIFNKIKSTIFSKLTPTQLLITSILAFVFGFIPGVSYSPLLFVAVITLVIILRINIGVFVFIAIIAKALSFLLEAVSFSFGQFLLDGFTQPIFKAMVNTPVLAYAGFDYYLVAGGFVLAIILGVIFGLIIAKIYKKIIAKMSSIQSGTELYNKITKNFFVKVASWIFLGKNIAKVDWVEMQNRKFRQPFRLTGIVLVALIIAALIYSPKLLETSMVSNIIKQQLTKANGATVDYQSLSLDFTNASLDIKGLGVADPKNLDKDRFYAENVSASLNISNLLTRQLTLKNVLVTGVSLDKQRAKKASLYINTKATSKDDASINSEEFKKKAIESIGKASQNLQQVDLQKLEANAKQAKEVANGIKQAAEFLSNFSSSSEDDTTGAKQAGSVTPKQQAKVYGYANVKNEMLRDKYPSFVIQNIDIKGYQNAGTTYDANITNISTNPVLLGQPTVINVKSVSNSDVDVNVVVSNKLNVDNTVKFNLQNVAGKAIKGLNIQGVNIDANSLTVSGQGTWQFSGVRNIMFNIPLQLKFDIVSVSFNQFTQKIPSLTLNGVITGDLNKLNFSVDASSLKNLLNVDTVKNVASQVAKQAGLDKKAQQIINNTKINGKSIQDLNANDIKKINKKDVQNIASQFGIKIN
;
A
#
# COMPACT_ATOMS: atom_id res chain seq x y z
N MET A 1 -57.72 9.55 0.65
CA MET A 1 -56.38 9.82 1.23
C MET A 1 -55.29 9.94 0.16
N PHE A 2 -55.24 9.03 -0.83
CA PHE A 2 -54.26 9.04 -1.92
C PHE A 2 -54.29 10.32 -2.78
N ASP A 3 -55.47 10.81 -3.19
CA ASP A 3 -55.60 12.05 -3.97
C ASP A 3 -55.14 13.30 -3.23
N TYR A 4 -55.33 13.34 -1.91
CA TYR A 4 -54.84 14.43 -1.08
C TYR A 4 -53.32 14.44 -1.04
N ILE A 5 -52.70 13.27 -0.86
CA ILE A 5 -51.24 13.10 -0.88
C ILE A 5 -50.68 13.44 -2.27
N PHE A 6 -51.27 12.91 -3.33
CA PHE A 6 -50.86 13.16 -4.72
C PHE A 6 -50.96 14.66 -5.09
N ASN A 7 -52.06 15.33 -4.72
CA ASN A 7 -52.20 16.76 -4.94
C ASN A 7 -51.20 17.59 -4.12
N LYS A 8 -50.85 17.16 -2.89
CA LYS A 8 -49.78 17.77 -2.09
C LYS A 8 -48.42 17.58 -2.74
N ILE A 9 -48.11 16.39 -3.28
CA ILE A 9 -46.87 16.08 -3.98
C ILE A 9 -46.77 16.89 -5.29
N LYS A 10 -47.84 16.94 -6.09
CA LYS A 10 -47.89 17.74 -7.31
C LYS A 10 -47.71 19.24 -7.04
N SER A 11 -48.35 19.75 -5.98
CA SER A 11 -48.11 21.10 -5.44
C SER A 11 -46.68 21.30 -4.91
N THR A 12 -45.99 20.22 -4.55
CA THR A 12 -44.59 20.21 -4.15
C THR A 12 -43.64 20.37 -5.33
N ILE A 13 -43.90 19.61 -6.39
CA ILE A 13 -43.11 19.62 -7.63
C ILE A 13 -43.28 20.96 -8.38
N PHE A 14 -44.51 21.45 -8.50
CA PHE A 14 -44.84 22.70 -9.20
C PHE A 14 -45.10 23.83 -8.22
N SER A 15 -44.05 24.22 -7.49
CA SER A 15 -44.14 25.35 -6.58
C SER A 15 -44.38 26.65 -7.36
N LYS A 16 -45.04 27.62 -6.69
CA LYS A 16 -45.36 28.93 -7.28
C LYS A 16 -44.07 29.64 -7.70
N LEU A 17 -44.08 30.27 -8.88
CA LEU A 17 -42.93 30.96 -9.46
C LEU A 17 -42.91 32.45 -9.06
N THR A 18 -41.74 32.95 -8.68
CA THR A 18 -41.43 34.37 -8.52
C THR A 18 -40.04 34.65 -9.10
N PRO A 19 -39.72 35.91 -9.45
CA PRO A 19 -38.40 36.25 -10.01
C PRO A 19 -37.22 35.82 -9.12
N THR A 20 -37.34 36.00 -7.81
CA THR A 20 -36.30 35.59 -6.84
C THR A 20 -36.18 34.08 -6.75
N GLN A 21 -37.29 33.34 -6.76
CA GLN A 21 -37.25 31.87 -6.80
C GLN A 21 -36.61 31.36 -8.09
N LEU A 22 -36.88 31.98 -9.24
CA LEU A 22 -36.24 31.62 -10.52
C LEU A 22 -34.73 31.84 -10.46
N LEU A 23 -34.26 32.91 -9.81
CA LEU A 23 -32.84 33.15 -9.61
C LEU A 23 -32.18 32.06 -8.76
N ILE A 24 -32.77 31.72 -7.60
CA ILE A 24 -32.25 30.64 -6.74
C ILE A 24 -32.30 29.28 -7.48
N THR A 25 -33.39 29.02 -8.21
CA THR A 25 -33.56 27.82 -9.04
C THR A 25 -32.45 27.71 -10.08
N SER A 26 -32.14 28.83 -10.75
CA SER A 26 -31.08 28.89 -11.75
C SER A 26 -29.71 28.61 -11.15
N ILE A 27 -29.36 29.25 -10.02
CA ILE A 27 -28.08 29.00 -9.36
C ILE A 27 -27.92 27.52 -9.00
N LEU A 28 -28.92 26.92 -8.32
CA LEU A 28 -28.83 25.50 -7.94
C LEU A 28 -28.82 24.56 -9.14
N ALA A 29 -29.60 24.86 -10.19
CA ALA A 29 -29.62 24.06 -11.41
C ALA A 29 -28.29 24.11 -12.16
N PHE A 30 -27.63 25.27 -12.19
CA PHE A 30 -26.28 25.39 -12.74
C PHE A 30 -25.26 24.64 -11.91
N VAL A 31 -25.27 24.80 -10.59
CA VAL A 31 -24.37 24.04 -9.70
C VAL A 31 -24.59 22.54 -9.90
N PHE A 32 -25.83 22.07 -9.97
CA PHE A 32 -26.14 20.67 -10.25
C PHE A 32 -25.63 20.20 -11.62
N GLY A 33 -25.84 21.00 -12.66
CA GLY A 33 -25.43 20.68 -14.04
C GLY A 33 -23.92 20.64 -14.22
N PHE A 34 -23.16 21.48 -13.53
CA PHE A 34 -21.70 21.55 -13.66
C PHE A 34 -20.95 20.52 -12.79
N ILE A 35 -21.63 19.80 -11.90
CA ILE A 35 -21.01 18.67 -11.19
C ILE A 35 -20.71 17.56 -12.23
N PRO A 36 -19.45 17.11 -12.37
CA PRO A 36 -19.09 16.06 -13.33
C PRO A 36 -19.84 14.75 -13.07
N GLY A 37 -19.98 14.39 -11.79
CA GLY A 37 -20.80 13.26 -11.32
C GLY A 37 -20.69 13.05 -9.82
N VAL A 38 -21.50 12.13 -9.29
CA VAL A 38 -21.57 11.81 -7.84
C VAL A 38 -20.23 11.27 -7.32
N SER A 39 -19.47 10.54 -8.15
CA SER A 39 -18.17 9.96 -7.76
C SER A 39 -17.10 11.02 -7.44
N TYR A 40 -17.23 12.23 -8.00
CA TYR A 40 -16.25 13.31 -7.83
C TYR A 40 -16.64 14.27 -6.69
N SER A 41 -17.94 14.57 -6.59
CA SER A 41 -18.47 15.56 -5.64
C SER A 41 -19.75 15.08 -4.95
N PRO A 42 -19.69 13.96 -4.19
CA PRO A 42 -20.88 13.37 -3.58
C PRO A 42 -21.59 14.34 -2.64
N LEU A 43 -20.85 15.14 -1.86
CA LEU A 43 -21.46 16.12 -0.95
C LEU A 43 -22.21 17.19 -1.72
N LEU A 44 -21.61 17.81 -2.74
CA LEU A 44 -22.28 18.87 -3.51
C LEU A 44 -23.53 18.35 -4.19
N PHE A 45 -23.48 17.13 -4.73
CA PHE A 45 -24.62 16.50 -5.38
C PHE A 45 -25.79 16.31 -4.40
N VAL A 46 -25.54 15.69 -3.24
CA VAL A 46 -26.57 15.46 -2.20
C VAL A 46 -27.04 16.79 -1.61
N ALA A 47 -26.13 17.73 -1.37
CA ALA A 47 -26.46 19.04 -0.81
C ALA A 47 -27.39 19.83 -1.72
N VAL A 48 -27.14 19.86 -3.03
CA VAL A 48 -28.01 20.57 -3.98
C VAL A 48 -29.39 19.92 -4.05
N ILE A 49 -29.49 18.59 -4.11
CA ILE A 49 -30.78 17.88 -4.08
C ILE A 49 -31.54 18.20 -2.79
N THR A 50 -30.85 18.16 -1.65
CA THR A 50 -31.43 18.48 -0.34
C THR A 50 -31.94 19.92 -0.30
N LEU A 51 -31.16 20.88 -0.81
CA LEU A 51 -31.56 22.27 -0.94
C LEU A 51 -32.77 22.44 -1.86
N VAL A 52 -32.85 21.72 -2.98
CA VAL A 52 -34.01 21.77 -3.89
C VAL A 52 -35.28 21.24 -3.22
N ILE A 53 -35.17 20.23 -2.35
CA ILE A 53 -36.31 19.69 -1.59
C ILE A 53 -36.77 20.66 -0.49
N ILE A 54 -35.83 21.26 0.22
CA ILE A 54 -36.10 22.18 1.36
C ILE A 54 -36.59 23.54 0.87
N LEU A 55 -35.99 24.07 -0.19
CA LEU A 55 -36.31 25.37 -0.74
C LEU A 55 -37.59 25.29 -1.58
N ARG A 56 -38.34 26.38 -1.59
CA ARG A 56 -39.56 26.53 -2.38
C ARG A 56 -39.20 26.82 -3.84
N ILE A 57 -38.62 25.83 -4.49
CA ILE A 57 -38.15 25.86 -5.88
C ILE A 57 -39.11 25.07 -6.75
N ASN A 58 -39.24 25.43 -8.02
CA ASN A 58 -40.04 24.67 -8.96
C ASN A 58 -39.13 23.59 -9.57
N ILE A 59 -39.42 22.32 -9.27
CA ILE A 59 -38.55 21.20 -9.65
C ILE A 59 -38.54 21.02 -11.18
N GLY A 60 -39.67 21.28 -11.85
CA GLY A 60 -39.74 21.24 -13.32
C GLY A 60 -38.80 22.26 -13.97
N VAL A 61 -38.83 23.51 -13.49
CA VAL A 61 -37.88 24.56 -13.94
C VAL A 61 -36.44 24.16 -13.60
N PHE A 62 -36.19 23.66 -12.39
CA PHE A 62 -34.86 23.21 -11.97
C PHE A 62 -34.29 22.16 -12.93
N VAL A 63 -35.05 21.10 -13.22
CA VAL A 63 -34.60 20.01 -14.12
C VAL A 63 -34.33 20.54 -15.52
N PHE A 64 -35.21 21.39 -16.05
CA PHE A 64 -35.02 22.00 -17.37
C PHE A 64 -33.72 22.82 -17.45
N ILE A 65 -33.49 23.70 -16.48
CA ILE A 65 -32.27 24.51 -16.42
C ILE A 65 -31.04 23.63 -16.19
N ALA A 66 -31.17 22.57 -15.37
CA ALA A 66 -30.07 21.66 -15.07
C ALA A 66 -29.62 20.88 -16.32
N ILE A 67 -30.53 20.48 -17.20
CA ILE A 67 -30.20 19.86 -18.49
C ILE A 67 -29.40 20.83 -19.37
N ILE A 68 -29.85 22.08 -19.47
CA ILE A 68 -29.14 23.13 -20.23
C ILE A 68 -27.75 23.37 -19.62
N ALA A 69 -27.67 23.50 -18.29
CA ALA A 69 -26.42 23.69 -17.58
C ALA A 69 -25.48 22.49 -17.75
N LYS A 70 -26.01 21.26 -17.76
CA LYS A 70 -25.21 20.06 -18.00
C LYS A 70 -24.65 20.04 -19.43
N ALA A 71 -25.45 20.39 -20.43
CA ALA A 71 -24.96 20.54 -21.80
C ALA A 71 -23.87 21.63 -21.90
N LEU A 72 -24.07 22.76 -21.24
CA LEU A 72 -23.10 23.85 -21.19
C LEU A 72 -21.82 23.46 -20.45
N SER A 73 -21.91 22.61 -19.42
CA SER A 73 -20.75 22.14 -18.67
C SER A 73 -19.77 21.34 -19.53
N PHE A 74 -20.28 20.55 -20.48
CA PHE A 74 -19.43 19.82 -21.44
C PHE A 74 -18.73 20.78 -22.41
N LEU A 75 -19.42 21.83 -22.86
CA LEU A 75 -18.82 22.85 -23.73
C LEU A 75 -17.75 23.67 -23.00
N LEU A 76 -17.94 23.92 -21.71
CA LEU A 76 -17.04 24.72 -20.87
C LEU A 76 -16.08 23.87 -20.03
N GLU A 77 -15.88 22.59 -20.36
CA GLU A 77 -15.07 21.68 -19.54
C GLU A 77 -13.61 22.17 -19.43
N ALA A 78 -12.98 22.50 -20.56
CA ALA A 78 -11.60 23.02 -20.59
C ALA A 78 -11.46 24.38 -19.89
N VAL A 79 -12.48 25.23 -19.98
CA VAL A 79 -12.52 26.54 -19.31
C VAL A 79 -12.66 26.34 -17.80
N SER A 80 -13.57 25.47 -17.38
CA SER A 80 -13.80 25.10 -15.99
C SER A 80 -12.55 24.50 -15.37
N PHE A 81 -11.86 23.62 -16.09
CA PHE A 81 -10.58 23.07 -15.66
C PHE A 81 -9.50 24.14 -15.50
N SER A 82 -9.32 25.01 -16.50
CA SER A 82 -8.30 26.07 -16.46
C SER A 82 -8.58 27.08 -15.33
N PHE A 83 -9.85 27.42 -15.11
CA PHE A 83 -10.26 28.26 -14.00
C PHE A 83 -10.04 27.56 -12.65
N GLY A 84 -10.28 26.26 -12.58
CA GLY A 84 -9.91 25.43 -11.44
C GLY A 84 -8.42 25.45 -11.15
N GLN A 85 -7.57 25.36 -12.18
CA GLN A 85 -6.12 25.46 -12.03
C GLN A 85 -5.71 26.81 -11.43
N PHE A 86 -6.28 27.90 -11.95
CA PHE A 86 -6.08 29.23 -11.39
C PHE A 86 -6.50 29.33 -9.91
N LEU A 87 -7.60 28.68 -9.52
CA LEU A 87 -8.11 28.70 -8.15
C LEU A 87 -7.29 27.84 -7.17
N LEU A 88 -6.89 26.63 -7.60
CA LEU A 88 -6.24 25.65 -6.73
C LEU A 88 -4.73 25.84 -6.63
N ASP A 89 -4.10 26.39 -7.67
CA ASP A 89 -2.65 26.64 -7.72
C ASP A 89 -2.31 28.13 -7.51
N GLY A 90 -3.32 29.02 -7.51
CA GLY A 90 -3.15 30.47 -7.32
C GLY A 90 -3.37 30.96 -5.88
N PHE A 91 -3.66 32.26 -5.75
CA PHE A 91 -3.77 32.92 -4.43
C PHE A 91 -4.92 32.39 -3.55
N THR A 92 -5.95 31.79 -4.14
CA THR A 92 -7.09 31.20 -3.41
C THR A 92 -6.80 29.81 -2.86
N GLN A 93 -5.62 29.23 -3.13
CA GLN A 93 -5.21 27.91 -2.66
C GLN A 93 -5.46 27.68 -1.16
N PRO A 94 -5.15 28.61 -0.23
CA PRO A 94 -5.37 28.40 1.20
C PRO A 94 -6.84 28.12 1.56
N ILE A 95 -7.78 28.74 0.83
CA ILE A 95 -9.23 28.56 1.05
C ILE A 95 -9.63 27.13 0.66
N PHE A 96 -9.23 26.69 -0.53
CA PHE A 96 -9.53 25.33 -1.01
C PHE A 96 -8.82 24.26 -0.18
N LYS A 97 -7.59 24.52 0.24
CA LYS A 97 -6.84 23.69 1.18
C LYS A 97 -7.59 23.53 2.51
N ALA A 98 -8.14 24.60 3.07
CA ALA A 98 -8.97 24.52 4.26
C ALA A 98 -10.23 23.66 4.02
N MET A 99 -10.91 23.85 2.89
CA MET A 99 -12.13 23.10 2.56
C MET A 99 -11.89 21.60 2.38
N VAL A 100 -10.81 21.22 1.68
CA VAL A 100 -10.47 19.81 1.39
C VAL A 100 -10.05 19.04 2.66
N ASN A 101 -9.54 19.74 3.67
CA ASN A 101 -9.14 19.13 4.95
C ASN A 101 -10.21 19.25 6.06
N THR A 102 -11.37 19.84 5.77
CA THR A 102 -12.46 20.00 6.75
C THR A 102 -13.40 18.79 6.73
N PRO A 103 -13.82 18.24 7.89
CA PRO A 103 -14.77 17.13 7.95
C PRO A 103 -16.04 17.42 7.18
N VAL A 104 -16.60 16.40 6.52
CA VAL A 104 -17.73 16.45 5.59
C VAL A 104 -17.39 17.20 4.29
N LEU A 105 -16.83 18.41 4.37
CA LEU A 105 -16.55 19.26 3.22
C LEU A 105 -15.48 18.67 2.28
N ALA A 106 -14.61 17.78 2.78
CA ALA A 106 -13.69 16.98 1.97
C ALA A 106 -14.38 16.15 0.86
N TYR A 107 -15.66 15.84 1.02
CA TYR A 107 -16.50 15.14 0.03
C TYR A 107 -17.13 16.07 -1.03
N ALA A 108 -16.89 17.38 -0.98
CA ALA A 108 -17.31 18.29 -2.03
C ALA A 108 -16.50 18.14 -3.32
N GLY A 109 -15.32 17.51 -3.25
CA GLY A 109 -14.46 17.29 -4.42
C GLY A 109 -13.67 18.53 -4.85
N PHE A 110 -13.46 19.50 -3.96
CA PHE A 110 -12.73 20.73 -4.26
C PHE A 110 -11.23 20.53 -4.54
N ASP A 111 -10.72 19.32 -4.39
CA ASP A 111 -9.39 18.89 -4.83
C ASP A 111 -9.32 18.61 -6.34
N TYR A 112 -10.45 18.41 -7.01
CA TYR A 112 -10.50 18.24 -8.47
C TYR A 112 -10.58 19.60 -9.15
N TYR A 113 -9.68 19.84 -10.10
CA TYR A 113 -9.63 21.12 -10.83
C TYR A 113 -10.96 21.42 -11.54
N LEU A 114 -11.54 20.43 -12.22
CA LEU A 114 -12.81 20.59 -12.94
C LEU A 114 -13.97 20.94 -11.99
N VAL A 115 -14.01 20.34 -10.80
CA VAL A 115 -15.06 20.60 -9.80
C VAL A 115 -14.93 22.00 -9.22
N ALA A 116 -13.73 22.39 -8.79
CA ALA A 116 -13.50 23.70 -8.18
C ALA A 116 -13.83 24.85 -9.15
N GLY A 117 -13.31 24.78 -10.38
CA GLY A 117 -13.61 25.79 -11.39
C GLY A 117 -15.05 25.73 -11.89
N GLY A 118 -15.59 24.52 -12.08
CA GLY A 118 -16.98 24.30 -12.48
C GLY A 118 -17.98 24.85 -11.46
N PHE A 119 -17.73 24.69 -10.16
CA PHE A 119 -18.57 25.22 -9.10
C PHE A 119 -18.65 26.76 -9.13
N VAL A 120 -17.51 27.44 -9.25
CA VAL A 120 -17.48 28.91 -9.29
C VAL A 120 -18.11 29.44 -10.58
N LEU A 121 -17.79 28.84 -11.73
CA LEU A 121 -18.42 29.21 -13.00
C LEU A 121 -19.92 28.94 -12.99
N ALA A 122 -20.38 27.86 -12.37
CA ALA A 122 -21.79 27.56 -12.23
C ALA A 122 -22.54 28.63 -11.41
N ILE A 123 -21.95 29.15 -10.35
CA ILE A 123 -22.54 30.25 -9.58
C ILE A 123 -22.65 31.51 -10.46
N ILE A 124 -21.57 31.89 -11.15
CA ILE A 124 -21.54 33.09 -12.01
C ILE A 124 -22.59 32.96 -13.12
N LEU A 125 -22.56 31.87 -13.88
CA LEU A 125 -23.48 31.61 -14.99
C LEU A 125 -24.92 31.44 -14.49
N GLY A 126 -25.11 30.79 -13.35
CA GLY A 126 -26.42 30.60 -12.72
C GLY A 126 -27.06 31.93 -12.30
N VAL A 127 -26.29 32.88 -11.78
CA VAL A 127 -26.75 34.24 -11.48
C VAL A 127 -27.13 34.99 -12.76
N ILE A 128 -26.25 34.99 -13.77
CA ILE A 128 -26.49 35.67 -15.05
C ILE A 128 -27.76 35.12 -15.71
N PHE A 129 -27.86 33.80 -15.84
CA PHE A 129 -28.99 33.12 -16.45
C PHE A 129 -30.28 33.33 -15.63
N GLY A 130 -30.17 33.31 -14.30
CA GLY A 130 -31.29 33.55 -13.39
C GLY A 130 -31.87 34.95 -13.53
N LEU A 131 -31.02 35.97 -13.67
CA LEU A 131 -31.44 37.36 -13.92
C LEU A 131 -32.12 37.51 -15.29
N ILE A 132 -31.60 36.84 -16.33
CA ILE A 132 -32.21 36.85 -17.67
C ILE A 132 -33.59 36.20 -17.64
N ILE A 133 -33.72 34.99 -17.09
CA ILE A 133 -35.01 34.30 -16.96
C ILE A 133 -35.99 35.10 -16.12
N ALA A 134 -35.54 35.69 -15.00
CA ALA A 134 -36.39 36.52 -14.16
C ALA A 134 -36.94 37.74 -14.93
N LYS A 135 -36.12 38.38 -15.78
CA LYS A 135 -36.56 39.48 -16.66
C LYS A 135 -37.56 39.01 -17.71
N ILE A 136 -37.29 37.87 -18.37
CA ILE A 136 -38.19 37.27 -19.37
C ILE A 136 -39.53 36.91 -18.72
N TYR A 137 -39.51 36.26 -17.56
CA TYR A 137 -40.68 35.89 -16.79
C TYR A 137 -41.56 37.11 -16.44
N LYS A 138 -40.95 38.19 -15.94
CA LYS A 138 -41.68 39.45 -15.66
C LYS A 138 -42.35 40.01 -16.92
N LYS A 139 -41.63 40.03 -18.05
CA LYS A 139 -42.19 40.50 -19.34
C LYS A 139 -43.34 39.62 -19.82
N ILE A 140 -43.20 38.29 -19.73
CA ILE A 140 -44.25 37.34 -20.13
C ILE A 140 -45.49 37.55 -19.27
N ILE A 141 -45.34 37.66 -17.94
CA ILE A 141 -46.48 37.88 -17.06
C ILE A 141 -47.17 39.20 -17.35
N ALA A 142 -46.42 40.30 -17.49
CA ALA A 142 -47.01 41.60 -17.78
C ALA A 142 -47.78 41.62 -19.12
N LYS A 143 -47.26 40.95 -20.14
CA LYS A 143 -47.97 40.81 -21.43
C LYS A 143 -49.20 39.92 -21.30
N MET A 144 -49.08 38.76 -20.65
CA MET A 144 -50.19 37.82 -20.51
C MET A 144 -51.30 38.35 -19.60
N SER A 145 -50.98 39.11 -18.55
CA SER A 145 -52.00 39.77 -17.72
C SER A 145 -52.77 40.85 -18.49
N SER A 146 -52.09 41.57 -19.39
CA SER A 146 -52.75 42.57 -20.25
C SER A 146 -53.66 41.95 -21.32
N ILE A 147 -53.41 40.70 -21.74
CA ILE A 147 -54.12 40.01 -22.84
C ILE A 147 -55.17 39.01 -22.29
N GLN A 148 -55.15 38.68 -20.99
CA GLN A 148 -56.12 37.76 -20.36
C GLN A 148 -57.57 38.28 -20.44
N SER A 149 -57.75 39.60 -20.60
CA SER A 149 -59.03 40.28 -20.78
C SER A 149 -59.56 40.14 -22.23
N GLY A 150 -59.96 38.93 -22.63
CA GLY A 150 -60.94 38.73 -23.70
C GLY A 150 -60.49 38.83 -25.17
N THR A 151 -59.18 38.76 -25.49
CA THR A 151 -58.70 38.88 -26.89
C THR A 151 -58.52 37.53 -27.60
N GLU A 152 -58.82 37.46 -28.91
CA GLU A 152 -58.57 36.26 -29.76
C GLU A 152 -57.12 35.76 -29.69
N LEU A 153 -56.18 36.68 -29.46
CA LEU A 153 -54.76 36.39 -29.25
C LEU A 153 -54.51 35.46 -28.06
N TYR A 154 -55.24 35.63 -26.95
CA TYR A 154 -55.14 34.72 -25.79
C TYR A 154 -55.59 33.30 -26.17
N ASN A 155 -56.71 33.20 -26.87
CA ASN A 155 -57.26 31.91 -27.31
C ASN A 155 -56.35 31.22 -28.33
N LYS A 156 -55.68 31.96 -29.21
CA LYS A 156 -54.71 31.41 -30.18
C LYS A 156 -53.46 30.86 -29.48
N ILE A 157 -52.90 31.60 -28.51
CA ILE A 157 -51.72 31.18 -27.74
C ILE A 157 -52.04 29.96 -26.86
N THR A 158 -53.18 29.98 -26.16
CA THR A 158 -53.56 28.91 -25.23
C THR A 158 -53.96 27.61 -25.94
N LYS A 159 -54.34 27.66 -27.22
CA LYS A 159 -54.66 26.46 -28.02
C LYS A 159 -53.42 25.70 -28.50
N ASN A 160 -52.26 26.35 -28.67
CA ASN A 160 -51.04 25.74 -29.19
C ASN A 160 -50.55 24.59 -28.29
N PHE A 161 -50.28 23.43 -28.89
CA PHE A 161 -49.82 22.23 -28.21
C PHE A 161 -48.52 22.45 -27.42
N PHE A 162 -47.51 23.10 -28.03
CA PHE A 162 -46.23 23.35 -27.36
C PHE A 162 -46.38 24.27 -26.15
N VAL A 163 -47.31 25.24 -26.22
CA VAL A 163 -47.60 26.17 -25.12
C VAL A 163 -48.33 25.45 -23.99
N LYS A 164 -49.25 24.54 -24.30
CA LYS A 164 -49.92 23.68 -23.30
C LYS A 164 -48.91 22.78 -22.59
N VAL A 165 -48.03 22.13 -23.32
CA VAL A 165 -46.97 21.26 -22.76
C VAL A 165 -46.00 22.08 -21.91
N ALA A 166 -45.51 23.22 -22.41
CA ALA A 166 -44.61 24.10 -21.65
C ALA A 166 -45.28 24.62 -20.36
N SER A 167 -46.53 25.08 -20.43
CA SER A 167 -47.27 25.52 -19.25
C SER A 167 -47.48 24.39 -18.24
N TRP A 168 -47.73 23.17 -18.72
CA TRP A 168 -47.88 22.02 -17.85
C TRP A 168 -46.55 21.68 -17.13
N ILE A 169 -45.42 21.71 -17.84
CA ILE A 169 -44.08 21.44 -17.28
C ILE A 169 -43.62 22.55 -16.32
N PHE A 170 -43.86 23.83 -16.63
CA PHE A 170 -43.35 24.94 -15.82
C PHE A 170 -44.30 25.37 -14.71
N LEU A 171 -45.61 25.30 -14.93
CA LEU A 171 -46.63 25.80 -14.00
C LEU A 171 -47.46 24.68 -13.34
N GLY A 172 -47.32 23.43 -13.80
CA GLY A 172 -48.11 22.29 -13.31
C GLY A 172 -49.60 22.37 -13.69
N LYS A 173 -49.97 23.34 -14.53
CA LYS A 173 -51.35 23.67 -14.92
C LYS A 173 -51.43 23.99 -16.41
N ASN A 174 -52.59 23.74 -17.00
CA ASN A 174 -52.89 24.18 -18.36
C ASN A 174 -52.94 25.71 -18.40
N ILE A 175 -52.31 26.32 -19.40
CA ILE A 175 -52.20 27.76 -19.63
C ILE A 175 -53.56 28.49 -19.56
N ALA A 176 -54.64 27.83 -19.99
CA ALA A 176 -55.99 28.40 -19.94
C ALA A 176 -56.56 28.54 -18.52
N LYS A 177 -56.02 27.80 -17.54
CA LYS A 177 -56.44 27.80 -16.12
C LYS A 177 -55.50 28.62 -15.23
N VAL A 178 -54.63 29.43 -15.83
CA VAL A 178 -53.62 30.23 -15.14
C VAL A 178 -54.14 31.65 -14.97
N ASP A 179 -54.12 32.16 -13.73
CA ASP A 179 -54.41 33.55 -13.41
C ASP A 179 -53.12 34.38 -13.48
N TRP A 180 -52.97 35.19 -14.52
CA TRP A 180 -51.77 35.99 -14.77
C TRP A 180 -51.73 37.26 -13.91
N VAL A 181 -52.89 37.78 -13.49
CA VAL A 181 -52.99 38.94 -12.59
C VAL A 181 -52.56 38.55 -11.17
N GLU A 182 -52.97 37.37 -10.68
CA GLU A 182 -52.51 36.83 -9.38
C GLU A 182 -50.98 36.62 -9.39
N MET A 183 -50.40 36.20 -10.51
CA MET A 183 -48.95 36.00 -10.63
C MET A 183 -48.16 37.31 -10.69
N GLN A 184 -48.70 38.36 -11.32
CA GLN A 184 -48.06 39.68 -11.39
C GLN A 184 -47.92 40.33 -10.01
N ASN A 185 -48.95 40.23 -9.18
CA ASN A 185 -48.99 40.85 -7.86
C ASN A 185 -48.34 39.98 -6.76
N ARG A 186 -47.79 38.82 -7.13
CA ARG A 186 -47.24 37.86 -6.18
C ARG A 186 -45.89 38.34 -5.63
N LYS A 187 -45.84 38.63 -4.33
CA LYS A 187 -44.59 38.90 -3.60
C LYS A 187 -43.88 37.60 -3.23
N PHE A 188 -42.55 37.68 -3.15
CA PHE A 188 -41.71 36.62 -2.61
C PHE A 188 -42.11 36.36 -1.15
N ARG A 189 -42.28 35.07 -0.80
CA ARG A 189 -42.49 34.61 0.59
C ARG A 189 -41.21 33.92 1.07
N GLN A 190 -41.20 33.46 2.32
CA GLN A 190 -40.11 32.69 2.91
C GLN A 190 -39.55 31.63 1.92
N PRO A 191 -38.21 31.54 1.74
CA PRO A 191 -37.59 30.66 0.77
C PRO A 191 -37.78 29.18 1.11
N PHE A 192 -38.04 28.84 2.37
CA PHE A 192 -38.16 27.47 2.84
C PHE A 192 -39.58 26.92 2.73
N ARG A 193 -39.71 25.61 2.47
CA ARG A 193 -40.98 24.89 2.50
C ARG A 193 -40.97 23.90 3.66
N LEU A 194 -41.88 24.09 4.62
CA LEU A 194 -41.98 23.24 5.82
C LEU A 194 -42.10 21.75 5.49
N THR A 195 -42.89 21.38 4.48
CA THR A 195 -43.00 19.96 4.07
C THR A 195 -41.70 19.39 3.50
N GLY A 196 -40.86 20.22 2.88
CA GLY A 196 -39.54 19.83 2.40
C GLY A 196 -38.57 19.57 3.54
N ILE A 197 -38.58 20.44 4.55
CA ILE A 197 -37.81 20.26 5.79
C ILE A 197 -38.23 18.97 6.50
N VAL A 198 -39.54 18.74 6.67
CA VAL A 198 -40.06 17.52 7.29
C VAL A 198 -39.67 16.28 6.48
N LEU A 199 -39.74 16.33 5.14
CA LEU A 199 -39.32 15.21 4.29
C LEU A 199 -37.82 14.89 4.44
N VAL A 200 -36.96 15.91 4.43
CA VAL A 200 -35.51 15.71 4.64
C VAL A 200 -35.23 15.19 6.05
N ALA A 201 -35.90 15.72 7.07
CA ALA A 201 -35.77 15.23 8.44
C ALA A 201 -36.19 13.75 8.56
N LEU A 202 -37.27 13.34 7.87
CA LEU A 202 -37.69 11.93 7.80
C LEU A 202 -36.67 11.05 7.06
N ILE A 203 -36.06 11.54 5.97
CA ILE A 203 -35.00 10.82 5.26
C ILE A 203 -33.79 10.64 6.16
N ILE A 204 -33.35 11.69 6.86
CA ILE A 204 -32.23 11.62 7.80
C ILE A 204 -32.56 10.66 8.95
N ALA A 205 -33.75 10.75 9.54
CA ALA A 205 -34.18 9.82 10.58
C ALA A 205 -34.21 8.38 10.07
N ALA A 206 -34.73 8.13 8.87
CA ALA A 206 -34.73 6.80 8.26
C ALA A 206 -33.31 6.25 8.06
N LEU A 207 -32.35 7.09 7.63
CA LEU A 207 -30.93 6.72 7.51
C LEU A 207 -30.30 6.41 8.86
N ILE A 208 -30.61 7.18 9.91
CA ILE A 208 -30.10 6.96 11.28
C ILE A 208 -30.67 5.65 11.86
N TYR A 209 -31.97 5.40 11.72
CA TYR A 209 -32.64 4.24 12.31
C TYR A 209 -32.54 2.97 11.45
N SER A 210 -32.01 3.05 10.23
CA SER A 210 -31.87 1.91 9.32
C SER A 210 -30.44 1.78 8.77
N PRO A 211 -29.40 1.62 9.63
CA PRO A 211 -28.02 1.43 9.17
C PRO A 211 -27.86 0.21 8.24
N LYS A 212 -28.72 -0.80 8.40
CA LYS A 212 -28.84 -1.97 7.51
C LYS A 212 -29.08 -1.63 6.03
N LEU A 213 -29.66 -0.45 5.72
CA LEU A 213 -29.82 0.02 4.34
C LEU A 213 -28.48 0.37 3.69
N LEU A 214 -27.47 0.76 4.48
CA LEU A 214 -26.11 1.08 4.03
C LEU A 214 -25.18 -0.15 4.06
N GLU A 215 -25.51 -1.18 4.86
CA GLU A 215 -24.73 -2.41 5.03
C GLU A 215 -24.80 -3.39 3.84
N THR A 216 -25.70 -3.18 2.87
CA THR A 216 -25.97 -4.17 1.82
C THR A 216 -25.02 -4.14 0.62
N SER A 217 -25.10 -5.20 -0.21
CA SER A 217 -24.25 -5.64 -1.34
C SER A 217 -23.62 -4.57 -2.25
N MET A 218 -24.08 -3.32 -2.25
CA MET A 218 -23.44 -2.20 -2.95
C MET A 218 -22.03 -1.89 -2.42
N VAL A 219 -21.87 -1.75 -1.09
CA VAL A 219 -20.55 -1.43 -0.49
C VAL A 219 -19.58 -2.59 -0.71
N SER A 220 -20.09 -3.81 -0.56
CA SER A 220 -19.38 -5.05 -0.84
C SER A 220 -18.86 -5.07 -2.29
N ASN A 221 -19.72 -4.88 -3.29
CA ASN A 221 -19.30 -4.91 -4.69
C ASN A 221 -18.26 -3.82 -5.03
N ILE A 222 -18.39 -2.62 -4.45
CA ILE A 222 -17.42 -1.53 -4.66
C ILE A 222 -16.06 -1.89 -4.06
N ILE A 223 -16.02 -2.33 -2.80
CA ILE A 223 -14.77 -2.73 -2.13
C ILE A 223 -14.11 -3.88 -2.90
N LYS A 224 -14.90 -4.87 -3.30
CA LYS A 224 -14.43 -6.02 -4.07
C LYS A 224 -13.80 -5.60 -5.41
N GLN A 225 -14.47 -4.72 -6.15
CA GLN A 225 -13.97 -4.20 -7.42
C GLN A 225 -12.68 -3.38 -7.24
N GLN A 226 -12.61 -2.52 -6.23
CA GLN A 226 -11.43 -1.70 -5.98
C GLN A 226 -10.23 -2.54 -5.51
N LEU A 227 -10.44 -3.51 -4.62
CA LEU A 227 -9.40 -4.45 -4.20
C LEU A 227 -8.93 -5.33 -5.36
N THR A 228 -9.85 -5.81 -6.20
CA THR A 228 -9.53 -6.58 -7.40
C THR A 228 -8.71 -5.75 -8.40
N LYS A 229 -9.08 -4.48 -8.60
CA LYS A 229 -8.33 -3.54 -9.44
C LYS A 229 -6.93 -3.30 -8.91
N ALA A 230 -6.79 -3.08 -7.61
CA ALA A 230 -5.48 -2.87 -6.95
C ALA A 230 -4.60 -4.12 -6.98
N ASN A 231 -5.19 -5.31 -6.81
CA ASN A 231 -4.49 -6.59 -6.84
C ASN A 231 -4.11 -7.04 -8.26
N GLY A 232 -4.84 -6.59 -9.28
CA GLY A 232 -4.70 -7.03 -10.68
C GLY A 232 -5.38 -8.38 -10.99
N ALA A 233 -5.83 -9.09 -9.97
CA ALA A 233 -6.60 -10.33 -10.06
C ALA A 233 -7.70 -10.35 -8.99
N THR A 234 -8.66 -11.26 -9.12
CA THR A 234 -9.84 -11.36 -8.24
C THR A 234 -9.46 -11.32 -6.75
N VAL A 235 -10.09 -10.42 -6.00
CA VAL A 235 -10.14 -10.47 -4.54
C VAL A 235 -11.55 -10.88 -4.15
N ASP A 236 -11.66 -11.90 -3.32
CA ASP A 236 -12.93 -12.45 -2.83
C ASP A 236 -12.99 -12.42 -1.30
N TYR A 237 -14.20 -12.48 -0.76
CA TYR A 237 -14.47 -12.68 0.65
C TYR A 237 -15.85 -13.33 0.81
N GLN A 238 -16.06 -14.06 1.90
CA GLN A 238 -17.31 -14.77 2.20
C GLN A 238 -18.38 -13.81 2.70
N SER A 239 -18.02 -12.91 3.62
CA SER A 239 -18.91 -11.88 4.14
C SER A 239 -18.14 -10.63 4.51
N LEU A 240 -18.78 -9.49 4.36
CA LEU A 240 -18.31 -8.19 4.79
C LEU A 240 -19.39 -7.59 5.68
N SER A 241 -19.05 -7.25 6.91
CA SER A 241 -19.91 -6.50 7.84
C SER A 241 -19.24 -5.18 8.18
N LEU A 242 -20.02 -4.11 8.12
CA LEU A 242 -19.58 -2.76 8.39
C LEU A 242 -20.55 -2.14 9.39
N ASP A 243 -20.14 -2.02 10.64
CA ASP A 243 -20.95 -1.42 11.69
C ASP A 243 -20.51 0.04 11.88
N PHE A 244 -21.34 0.97 11.41
CA PHE A 244 -21.07 2.40 11.56
C PHE A 244 -21.28 2.91 12.99
N THR A 245 -22.09 2.21 13.80
CA THR A 245 -22.39 2.59 15.19
C THR A 245 -21.21 2.25 16.10
N ASN A 246 -20.69 1.04 15.96
CA ASN A 246 -19.50 0.59 16.68
C ASN A 246 -18.18 0.96 15.99
N ALA A 247 -18.28 1.57 14.80
CA ALA A 247 -17.15 1.88 13.94
C ALA A 247 -16.24 0.67 13.73
N SER A 248 -16.81 -0.48 13.36
CA SER A 248 -16.08 -1.72 13.11
C SER A 248 -16.28 -2.22 11.68
N LEU A 249 -15.26 -2.90 11.17
CA LEU A 249 -15.20 -3.53 9.86
C LEU A 249 -14.75 -4.97 10.06
N ASP A 250 -15.57 -5.93 9.64
CA ASP A 250 -15.31 -7.35 9.76
C ASP A 250 -15.43 -8.03 8.39
N ILE A 251 -14.34 -8.67 7.96
CA ILE A 251 -14.25 -9.40 6.69
C ILE A 251 -13.97 -10.87 7.02
N LYS A 252 -14.83 -11.76 6.55
CA LYS A 252 -14.64 -13.21 6.69
C LYS A 252 -14.20 -13.82 5.37
N GLY A 253 -13.23 -14.73 5.43
CA GLY A 253 -12.69 -15.49 4.31
C GLY A 253 -12.10 -14.63 3.21
N LEU A 254 -11.33 -13.59 3.56
CA LEU A 254 -10.65 -12.71 2.60
C LEU A 254 -9.58 -13.50 1.83
N GLY A 255 -9.79 -13.70 0.52
CA GLY A 255 -8.87 -14.37 -0.39
C GLY A 255 -8.38 -13.43 -1.49
N VAL A 256 -7.06 -13.26 -1.57
CA VAL A 256 -6.38 -12.43 -2.56
C VAL A 256 -5.72 -13.35 -3.59
N ALA A 257 -6.26 -13.40 -4.81
CA ALA A 257 -5.71 -14.26 -5.86
C ALA A 257 -4.31 -13.83 -6.28
N ASP A 258 -3.50 -14.81 -6.69
CA ASP A 258 -2.22 -14.58 -7.35
C ASP A 258 -2.43 -14.29 -8.85
N PRO A 259 -2.08 -13.09 -9.37
CA PRO A 259 -2.16 -12.79 -10.80
C PRO A 259 -1.27 -13.67 -11.66
N LYS A 260 -0.24 -14.29 -11.09
CA LYS A 260 0.63 -15.25 -11.79
C LYS A 260 0.04 -16.66 -11.80
N ASN A 261 -0.83 -16.99 -10.84
CA ASN A 261 -1.46 -18.30 -10.74
C ASN A 261 -2.88 -18.17 -10.17
N LEU A 262 -3.88 -18.11 -11.06
CA LEU A 262 -5.27 -17.83 -10.74
C LEU A 262 -5.99 -18.96 -9.99
N ASP A 263 -5.36 -20.11 -9.82
CA ASP A 263 -5.93 -21.27 -9.11
C ASP A 263 -5.62 -21.22 -7.59
N LYS A 264 -4.78 -20.27 -7.15
CA LYS A 264 -4.43 -20.08 -5.73
C LYS A 264 -4.59 -18.64 -5.24
N ASP A 265 -4.84 -18.52 -3.95
CA ASP A 265 -4.75 -17.28 -3.19
C ASP A 265 -3.33 -17.12 -2.67
N ARG A 266 -2.64 -16.05 -3.06
CA ARG A 266 -1.33 -15.72 -2.46
C ARG A 266 -1.46 -15.32 -1.00
N PHE A 267 -2.63 -14.82 -0.60
CA PHE A 267 -2.96 -14.50 0.78
C PHE A 267 -4.41 -14.83 1.06
N TYR A 268 -4.65 -15.60 2.10
CA TYR A 268 -5.97 -15.89 2.65
C TYR A 268 -5.99 -15.56 4.14
N ALA A 269 -7.08 -14.96 4.60
CA ALA A 269 -7.38 -14.77 6.03
C ALA A 269 -8.81 -15.22 6.32
N GLU A 270 -8.98 -16.01 7.38
CA GLU A 270 -10.31 -16.46 7.81
C GLU A 270 -11.13 -15.32 8.39
N ASN A 271 -10.55 -14.48 9.24
CA ASN A 271 -11.19 -13.26 9.73
C ASN A 271 -10.20 -12.10 9.74
N VAL A 272 -10.67 -10.94 9.26
CA VAL A 272 -10.01 -9.64 9.35
C VAL A 272 -10.99 -8.68 10.02
N SER A 273 -10.72 -8.29 11.26
CA SER A 273 -11.53 -7.32 12.01
C SER A 273 -10.74 -6.04 12.21
N ALA A 274 -11.36 -4.87 12.10
CA ALA A 274 -10.70 -3.58 12.27
C ALA A 274 -11.67 -2.55 12.86
N SER A 275 -11.15 -1.61 13.65
CA SER A 275 -11.88 -0.41 14.08
C SER A 275 -11.61 0.75 13.10
N LEU A 276 -12.66 1.47 12.75
CA LEU A 276 -12.65 2.61 11.84
C LEU A 276 -12.59 3.91 12.64
N ASN A 277 -11.82 4.87 12.15
CA ASN A 277 -11.94 6.25 12.64
C ASN A 277 -12.95 7.01 11.77
N ILE A 278 -14.19 7.12 12.26
CA ILE A 278 -15.28 7.81 11.54
C ILE A 278 -14.96 9.29 11.31
N SER A 279 -14.31 9.97 12.27
CA SER A 279 -13.92 11.37 12.13
C SER A 279 -12.96 11.58 10.95
N ASN A 280 -12.00 10.67 10.78
CA ASN A 280 -11.08 10.68 9.64
C ASN A 280 -11.79 10.29 8.33
N LEU A 281 -12.79 9.39 8.41
CA LEU A 281 -13.60 9.07 7.24
C LEU A 281 -14.30 10.32 6.71
N LEU A 282 -14.84 11.18 7.59
CA LEU A 282 -15.46 12.46 7.20
C LEU A 282 -14.49 13.42 6.49
N THR A 283 -13.18 13.28 6.67
CA THR A 283 -12.15 14.04 5.93
C THR A 283 -11.61 13.28 4.71
N ARG A 284 -12.32 12.23 4.27
CA ARG A 284 -11.97 11.35 3.13
C ARG A 284 -10.68 10.54 3.36
N GLN A 285 -10.39 10.24 4.63
CA GLN A 285 -9.25 9.43 5.05
C GLN A 285 -9.73 8.11 5.62
N LEU A 286 -9.16 7.00 5.14
CA LEU A 286 -9.45 5.69 5.71
C LEU A 286 -8.38 5.35 6.74
N THR A 287 -8.74 5.42 8.02
CA THR A 287 -7.86 5.02 9.13
C THR A 287 -8.39 3.80 9.83
N LEU A 288 -7.62 2.72 9.80
CA LEU A 288 -7.90 1.47 10.50
C LEU A 288 -7.07 1.38 11.78
N LYS A 289 -7.69 0.90 12.86
CA LYS A 289 -7.05 0.60 14.15
C LYS A 289 -7.38 -0.83 14.55
N ASN A 290 -6.55 -1.43 15.41
CA ASN A 290 -6.79 -2.75 15.98
C ASN A 290 -7.15 -3.78 14.91
N VAL A 291 -6.40 -3.78 13.81
CA VAL A 291 -6.63 -4.72 12.73
C VAL A 291 -6.17 -6.09 13.20
N LEU A 292 -7.08 -7.02 13.44
CA LEU A 292 -6.75 -8.38 13.83
C LEU A 292 -7.00 -9.31 12.65
N VAL A 293 -5.98 -10.07 12.28
CA VAL A 293 -5.99 -11.03 11.17
C VAL A 293 -5.76 -12.42 11.75
N THR A 294 -6.69 -13.33 11.52
CA THR A 294 -6.63 -14.72 12.02
C THR A 294 -6.89 -15.73 10.91
N GLY A 295 -6.43 -16.96 11.11
CA GLY A 295 -6.57 -18.04 10.12
C GLY A 295 -5.83 -17.72 8.83
N VAL A 296 -4.62 -17.15 8.95
CA VAL A 296 -3.79 -16.78 7.79
C VAL A 296 -3.23 -18.02 7.11
N SER A 297 -3.34 -18.05 5.79
CA SER A 297 -2.73 -19.06 4.93
C SER A 297 -2.19 -18.40 3.68
N LEU A 298 -0.94 -18.69 3.32
CA LEU A 298 -0.35 -18.29 2.06
C LEU A 298 -0.48 -19.42 1.05
N ASP A 299 -0.59 -19.07 -0.24
CA ASP A 299 -0.70 -20.02 -1.35
C ASP A 299 -1.85 -21.04 -1.23
N LYS A 300 -2.97 -20.62 -0.63
CA LYS A 300 -4.16 -21.48 -0.44
C LYS A 300 -4.82 -21.81 -1.78
N GLN A 301 -5.12 -23.08 -2.02
CA GLN A 301 -5.85 -23.51 -3.22
C GLN A 301 -7.29 -22.96 -3.23
N ARG A 302 -7.72 -22.44 -4.37
CA ARG A 302 -9.05 -21.84 -4.53
C ARG A 302 -10.05 -22.88 -5.02
N ALA A 303 -11.25 -22.87 -4.43
CA ALA A 303 -12.37 -23.68 -4.93
C ALA A 303 -12.87 -23.20 -6.32
N LYS A 304 -12.69 -21.91 -6.62
CA LYS A 304 -13.06 -21.31 -7.90
C LYS A 304 -11.89 -20.50 -8.48
N LYS A 305 -11.54 -20.82 -9.73
CA LYS A 305 -10.51 -20.13 -10.51
C LYS A 305 -10.79 -18.62 -10.57
N ALA A 306 -9.78 -17.81 -10.24
CA ALA A 306 -9.83 -16.36 -10.32
C ALA A 306 -9.75 -15.85 -11.77
N SER A 307 -10.03 -14.57 -11.97
CA SER A 307 -9.86 -13.87 -13.24
C SER A 307 -8.96 -12.65 -13.07
N LEU A 308 -8.18 -12.33 -14.11
CA LEU A 308 -7.47 -11.06 -14.16
C LEU A 308 -8.46 -9.90 -14.28
N TYR A 309 -8.13 -8.76 -13.65
CA TYR A 309 -8.97 -7.56 -13.70
C TYR A 309 -9.04 -6.97 -15.12
N ILE A 310 -7.93 -7.02 -15.87
CA ILE A 310 -7.88 -6.65 -17.28
C ILE A 310 -7.92 -7.93 -18.11
N ASN A 311 -8.98 -8.10 -18.90
CA ASN A 311 -9.09 -9.18 -19.87
C ASN A 311 -8.16 -8.87 -21.05
N THR A 312 -6.92 -9.34 -21.02
CA THR A 312 -6.00 -9.29 -22.17
C THR A 312 -6.45 -10.27 -23.25
N LYS A 313 -7.60 -9.99 -23.88
CA LYS A 313 -7.99 -10.61 -25.17
C LYS A 313 -8.03 -9.60 -26.32
N ALA A 314 -7.60 -8.35 -26.11
CA ALA A 314 -7.60 -7.31 -27.14
C ALA A 314 -6.29 -6.52 -27.29
N THR A 315 -5.18 -6.94 -26.67
CA THR A 315 -3.88 -6.27 -26.85
C THR A 315 -2.72 -7.24 -26.72
N SER A 316 -2.74 -8.28 -27.55
CA SER A 316 -1.60 -9.19 -27.70
C SER A 316 -1.49 -9.61 -29.16
N LYS A 317 -1.04 -8.67 -29.99
CA LYS A 317 -0.47 -9.03 -31.30
C LYS A 317 0.91 -8.45 -31.60
N ASP A 318 1.48 -7.55 -30.77
CA ASP A 318 2.74 -6.89 -31.15
C ASP A 318 3.94 -7.00 -30.19
N ASP A 319 3.88 -7.80 -29.11
CA ASP A 319 5.06 -7.99 -28.22
C ASP A 319 5.42 -9.47 -27.96
N ALA A 320 5.07 -10.37 -28.89
CA ALA A 320 5.45 -11.77 -28.83
C ALA A 320 6.56 -12.12 -29.83
N SER A 321 7.67 -11.39 -29.82
CA SER A 321 8.92 -11.85 -30.45
C SER A 321 10.14 -11.06 -29.97
N ILE A 322 10.54 -11.26 -28.72
CA ILE A 322 11.95 -11.09 -28.35
C ILE A 322 12.43 -12.40 -27.72
N ASN A 323 13.27 -13.09 -28.49
CA ASN A 323 13.90 -14.39 -28.27
C ASN A 323 14.24 -14.73 -26.81
N SER A 324 13.37 -15.50 -26.16
CA SER A 324 13.70 -16.26 -24.94
C SER A 324 14.67 -17.43 -25.19
N GLU A 325 14.82 -17.84 -26.45
CA GLU A 325 15.71 -18.93 -26.90
C GLU A 325 17.18 -18.49 -26.97
N GLU A 326 17.47 -17.27 -27.47
CA GLU A 326 18.86 -16.75 -27.52
C GLU A 326 19.38 -16.38 -26.13
N PHE A 327 18.51 -15.89 -25.23
CA PHE A 327 18.89 -15.59 -23.85
C PHE A 327 19.17 -16.87 -23.05
N LYS A 328 18.41 -17.95 -23.31
CA LYS A 328 18.69 -19.29 -22.77
C LYS A 328 19.99 -19.87 -23.35
N LYS A 329 20.24 -19.73 -24.66
CA LYS A 329 21.51 -20.18 -25.27
C LYS A 329 22.73 -19.43 -24.74
N LYS A 330 22.67 -18.10 -24.59
CA LYS A 330 23.78 -17.30 -23.99
C LYS A 330 23.98 -17.58 -22.49
N ALA A 331 22.91 -17.88 -21.74
CA ALA A 331 23.02 -18.28 -20.33
C ALA A 331 23.61 -19.69 -20.17
N ILE A 332 23.27 -20.63 -21.07
CA ILE A 332 23.82 -21.99 -21.07
C ILE A 332 25.29 -22.00 -21.51
N GLU A 333 25.67 -21.14 -22.45
CA GLU A 333 27.04 -21.02 -22.97
C GLU A 333 28.01 -20.32 -21.97
N SER A 334 27.48 -19.45 -21.11
CA SER A 334 28.23 -18.81 -20.01
C SER A 334 28.37 -19.70 -18.77
N ILE A 335 27.41 -20.60 -18.53
CA ILE A 335 27.51 -21.64 -17.49
C ILE A 335 28.49 -22.75 -17.92
N GLY A 336 28.53 -23.11 -19.22
CA GLY A 336 29.47 -24.09 -19.76
C GLY A 336 30.95 -23.67 -19.68
N LYS A 337 31.23 -22.35 -19.75
CA LYS A 337 32.61 -21.81 -19.66
C LYS A 337 33.14 -21.65 -18.23
N ALA A 338 32.25 -21.63 -17.23
CA ALA A 338 32.63 -21.49 -15.82
C ALA A 338 32.82 -22.85 -15.10
N SER A 339 32.55 -23.99 -15.76
CA SER A 339 32.49 -25.31 -15.10
C SER A 339 33.76 -26.15 -15.18
N GLN A 340 34.85 -25.65 -15.78
CA GLN A 340 36.07 -26.47 -15.95
C GLN A 340 36.99 -26.55 -14.71
N ASN A 341 36.73 -25.84 -13.61
CA ASN A 341 37.65 -25.77 -12.47
C ASN A 341 37.02 -25.97 -11.08
N LEU A 342 36.05 -26.88 -10.93
CA LEU A 342 35.57 -27.27 -9.60
C LEU A 342 35.56 -28.79 -9.46
N GLN A 343 36.55 -29.27 -8.69
CA GLN A 343 36.61 -30.64 -8.20
C GLN A 343 35.38 -30.94 -7.31
N GLN A 344 34.92 -32.19 -7.42
CA GLN A 344 33.75 -32.77 -6.76
C GLN A 344 33.57 -32.31 -5.30
N VAL A 345 32.58 -31.45 -5.09
CA VAL A 345 31.87 -31.32 -3.81
C VAL A 345 30.42 -31.66 -4.12
N ASP A 346 29.99 -32.81 -3.60
CA ASP A 346 28.65 -33.42 -3.72
C ASP A 346 27.50 -32.42 -4.05
N LEU A 347 27.24 -32.24 -5.35
CA LEU A 347 26.40 -31.16 -5.89
C LEU A 347 24.93 -31.25 -5.47
N GLN A 348 24.44 -32.43 -5.07
CA GLN A 348 23.03 -32.62 -4.73
C GLN A 348 22.63 -32.00 -3.38
N LYS A 349 23.56 -31.89 -2.43
CA LYS A 349 23.33 -31.18 -1.15
C LYS A 349 23.43 -29.66 -1.28
N LEU A 350 24.22 -29.17 -2.24
CA LEU A 350 24.40 -27.72 -2.47
C LEU A 350 23.25 -27.12 -3.27
N GLU A 351 22.66 -27.86 -4.23
CA GLU A 351 21.58 -27.35 -5.10
C GLU A 351 20.26 -27.12 -4.35
N ALA A 352 19.94 -27.96 -3.35
CA ALA A 352 18.75 -27.79 -2.50
C ALA A 352 18.88 -26.56 -1.59
N ASN A 353 20.05 -26.37 -0.96
CA ASN A 353 20.35 -25.20 -0.13
C ASN A 353 20.43 -23.92 -0.96
N ALA A 354 20.95 -23.99 -2.19
CA ALA A 354 21.02 -22.85 -3.11
C ALA A 354 19.62 -22.43 -3.61
N LYS A 355 18.70 -23.39 -3.88
CA LYS A 355 17.31 -23.08 -4.22
C LYS A 355 16.58 -22.40 -3.06
N GLN A 356 16.72 -22.92 -1.84
CA GLN A 356 16.14 -22.32 -0.63
C GLN A 356 16.73 -20.93 -0.34
N ALA A 357 18.04 -20.74 -0.44
CA ALA A 357 18.69 -19.44 -0.27
C ALA A 357 18.21 -18.43 -1.33
N LYS A 358 18.02 -18.88 -2.57
CA LYS A 358 17.48 -18.05 -3.66
C LYS A 358 16.01 -17.67 -3.42
N GLU A 359 15.19 -18.59 -2.91
CA GLU A 359 13.80 -18.32 -2.54
C GLU A 359 13.70 -17.32 -1.38
N VAL A 360 14.54 -17.47 -0.34
CA VAL A 360 14.62 -16.53 0.78
C VAL A 360 15.08 -15.14 0.31
N ALA A 361 16.13 -15.07 -0.51
CA ALA A 361 16.60 -13.81 -1.08
C ALA A 361 15.52 -13.13 -1.96
N ASN A 362 14.80 -13.91 -2.76
CA ASN A 362 13.66 -13.41 -3.53
C ASN A 362 12.51 -12.94 -2.64
N GLY A 363 12.24 -13.62 -1.52
CA GLY A 363 11.23 -13.22 -0.53
C GLY A 363 11.60 -11.91 0.16
N ILE A 364 12.86 -11.77 0.60
CA ILE A 364 13.40 -10.52 1.17
C ILE A 364 13.30 -9.40 0.13
N LYS A 365 13.66 -9.67 -1.13
CA LYS A 365 13.52 -8.70 -2.22
C LYS A 365 12.07 -8.28 -2.44
N GLN A 366 11.12 -9.22 -2.45
CA GLN A 366 9.69 -8.91 -2.58
C GLN A 366 9.17 -8.10 -1.39
N ALA A 367 9.59 -8.44 -0.16
CA ALA A 367 9.25 -7.67 1.02
C ALA A 367 9.86 -6.27 0.97
N ALA A 368 11.11 -6.14 0.55
CA ALA A 368 11.80 -4.88 0.33
C ALA A 368 11.10 -4.01 -0.73
N GLU A 369 10.72 -4.59 -1.87
CA GLU A 369 9.95 -3.94 -2.93
C GLU A 369 8.55 -3.54 -2.45
N PHE A 370 7.91 -4.36 -1.61
CA PHE A 370 6.65 -3.99 -1.00
C PHE A 370 6.82 -2.80 -0.05
N LEU A 371 7.83 -2.83 0.82
CA LEU A 371 8.11 -1.78 1.80
C LEU A 371 8.59 -0.49 1.14
N SER A 372 9.28 -0.54 0.00
CA SER A 372 9.67 0.66 -0.75
C SER A 372 8.47 1.42 -1.31
N ASN A 373 7.36 0.75 -1.61
CA ASN A 373 6.10 1.43 -1.96
C ASN A 373 5.51 2.25 -0.80
N PHE A 374 5.97 1.97 0.44
CA PHE A 374 5.59 2.70 1.65
C PHE A 374 6.79 3.42 2.26
N SER A 375 7.83 3.72 1.47
CA SER A 375 8.95 4.56 1.91
C SER A 375 8.89 5.92 1.22
N SER A 376 9.35 6.94 1.92
CA SER A 376 9.54 8.26 1.34
C SER A 376 10.89 8.34 0.65
N SER A 377 10.99 7.79 -0.55
CA SER A 377 12.19 7.99 -1.35
C SER A 377 12.17 9.42 -1.91
N SER A 378 12.84 10.33 -1.20
CA SER A 378 13.25 11.62 -1.73
C SER A 378 14.61 11.46 -2.44
N GLU A 379 14.63 11.86 -3.71
CA GLU A 379 15.77 12.24 -4.56
C GLU A 379 16.63 11.20 -5.32
N ASP A 380 16.72 11.49 -6.63
CA ASP A 380 17.79 11.25 -7.61
C ASP A 380 18.19 9.83 -8.05
N ASP A 381 17.42 9.28 -9.01
CA ASP A 381 17.98 8.49 -10.11
C ASP A 381 18.45 9.46 -11.24
N THR A 382 19.52 10.21 -10.97
CA THR A 382 20.30 10.92 -11.99
C THR A 382 21.25 9.95 -12.69
N THR A 383 20.70 9.02 -13.47
CA THR A 383 21.41 8.42 -14.62
C THR A 383 20.41 7.69 -15.51
N GLY A 384 19.78 8.44 -16.43
CA GLY A 384 19.03 7.88 -17.55
C GLY A 384 17.68 8.53 -17.84
N ALA A 385 17.08 9.22 -16.86
CA ALA A 385 15.85 10.00 -17.07
C ALA A 385 16.17 11.47 -17.34
N LYS A 386 16.65 11.79 -18.55
CA LYS A 386 16.55 13.16 -19.05
C LYS A 386 15.06 13.53 -19.14
N GLN A 387 14.59 14.31 -18.17
CA GLN A 387 13.35 15.09 -18.18
C GLN A 387 12.07 14.33 -18.57
N ALA A 388 11.55 13.48 -17.69
CA ALA A 388 10.10 13.42 -17.54
C ALA A 388 9.71 14.64 -16.67
N GLY A 389 9.54 15.80 -17.31
CA GLY A 389 9.07 17.01 -16.66
C GLY A 389 7.83 16.70 -15.84
N SER A 390 7.68 17.35 -14.68
CA SER A 390 6.46 17.31 -13.88
C SER A 390 5.26 17.43 -14.82
N VAL A 391 4.54 16.31 -15.01
CA VAL A 391 3.48 16.22 -16.01
C VAL A 391 2.46 17.27 -15.62
N THR A 392 2.37 18.34 -16.42
CA THR A 392 1.51 19.49 -16.06
C THR A 392 0.06 19.00 -15.97
N PRO A 393 -0.78 19.58 -15.10
CA PRO A 393 -2.19 19.17 -14.98
C PRO A 393 -2.92 19.10 -16.33
N LYS A 394 -2.56 19.97 -17.28
CA LYS A 394 -3.06 19.96 -18.66
C LYS A 394 -2.64 18.72 -19.47
N GLN A 395 -1.44 18.19 -19.27
CA GLN A 395 -0.97 16.96 -19.90
C GLN A 395 -1.67 15.74 -19.29
N GLN A 396 -1.86 15.72 -17.96
CA GLN A 396 -2.63 14.67 -17.29
C GLN A 396 -4.10 14.64 -17.76
N ALA A 397 -4.71 15.81 -17.97
CA ALA A 397 -6.07 15.92 -18.45
C ALA A 397 -6.26 15.36 -19.87
N LYS A 398 -5.24 15.43 -20.74
CA LYS A 398 -5.29 14.81 -22.08
C LYS A 398 -5.28 13.28 -22.02
N VAL A 399 -4.65 12.68 -21.01
CA VAL A 399 -4.52 11.22 -20.85
C VAL A 399 -5.68 10.63 -20.05
N TYR A 400 -6.05 11.28 -18.95
CA TYR A 400 -7.01 10.74 -17.98
C TYR A 400 -8.40 11.41 -18.07
N GLY A 401 -8.55 12.47 -18.87
CA GLY A 401 -9.76 13.31 -18.91
C GLY A 401 -9.79 14.36 -17.79
N TYR A 402 -10.37 15.54 -18.05
CA TYR A 402 -10.35 16.67 -17.11
C TYR A 402 -10.98 16.37 -15.76
N ALA A 403 -12.02 15.52 -15.72
CA ALA A 403 -12.70 15.15 -14.48
C ALA A 403 -11.82 14.35 -13.49
N ASN A 404 -10.79 13.66 -13.97
CA ASN A 404 -9.97 12.75 -13.15
C ASN A 404 -8.70 13.39 -12.60
N VAL A 405 -8.40 14.64 -12.94
CA VAL A 405 -7.19 15.33 -12.50
C VAL A 405 -7.47 16.13 -11.23
N LYS A 406 -6.65 15.92 -10.21
CA LYS A 406 -6.76 16.52 -8.87
C LYS A 406 -5.44 17.13 -8.42
N ASN A 407 -5.50 18.15 -7.58
CA ASN A 407 -4.35 18.67 -6.87
C ASN A 407 -4.16 17.87 -5.56
N GLU A 408 -3.20 16.96 -5.56
CA GLU A 408 -2.91 16.12 -4.38
C GLU A 408 -2.24 16.90 -3.24
N MET A 409 -1.55 18.02 -3.55
CA MET A 409 -0.83 18.83 -2.55
C MET A 409 -1.77 19.61 -1.62
N LEU A 410 -3.05 19.74 -1.97
CA LEU A 410 -4.06 20.34 -1.08
C LEU A 410 -4.34 19.48 0.16
N ARG A 411 -4.03 18.18 0.14
CA ARG A 411 -4.11 17.30 1.31
C ARG A 411 -2.74 17.11 1.93
N ASP A 412 -2.43 17.99 2.87
CA ASP A 412 -1.12 18.08 3.52
C ASP A 412 -1.19 17.88 5.04
N LYS A 413 -2.37 17.63 5.60
CA LYS A 413 -2.51 17.40 7.05
C LYS A 413 -2.42 15.93 7.42
N TYR A 414 -2.91 15.05 6.56
CA TYR A 414 -3.04 13.62 6.87
C TYR A 414 -2.97 12.75 5.61
N PRO A 415 -2.44 11.52 5.71
CA PRO A 415 -2.48 10.55 4.62
C PRO A 415 -3.91 10.11 4.26
N SER A 416 -4.11 9.69 3.02
CA SER A 416 -5.40 9.19 2.54
C SER A 416 -5.78 7.83 3.14
N PHE A 417 -4.78 7.02 3.50
CA PHE A 417 -4.95 5.69 4.07
C PHE A 417 -3.89 5.44 5.14
N VAL A 418 -4.33 4.98 6.30
CA VAL A 418 -3.46 4.64 7.44
C VAL A 418 -3.97 3.39 8.12
N ILE A 419 -3.08 2.46 8.45
CA ILE A 419 -3.34 1.38 9.39
C ILE A 419 -2.42 1.59 10.60
N GLN A 420 -3.00 1.86 11.76
CA GLN A 420 -2.24 2.18 12.97
C GLN A 420 -1.57 0.93 13.55
N ASN A 421 -2.30 -0.18 13.62
CA ASN A 421 -1.80 -1.45 14.12
C ASN A 421 -2.52 -2.63 13.46
N ILE A 422 -1.73 -3.64 13.12
CA ILE A 422 -2.13 -4.93 12.58
C ILE A 422 -1.53 -6.01 13.49
N ASP A 423 -2.39 -6.88 14.01
CA ASP A 423 -2.02 -8.09 14.72
C ASP A 423 -2.40 -9.29 13.86
N ILE A 424 -1.41 -10.00 13.36
CA ILE A 424 -1.56 -11.27 12.67
C ILE A 424 -1.29 -12.37 13.69
N LYS A 425 -2.26 -13.26 13.91
CA LYS A 425 -2.13 -14.34 14.91
C LYS A 425 -2.25 -15.71 14.28
N GLY A 426 -1.41 -16.63 14.74
CA GLY A 426 -1.56 -18.05 14.46
C GLY A 426 -1.24 -18.44 13.02
N TYR A 427 -0.35 -17.72 12.34
CA TYR A 427 0.10 -18.12 11.00
C TYR A 427 0.97 -19.36 11.10
N GLN A 428 0.52 -20.48 10.53
CA GLN A 428 1.28 -21.73 10.55
C GLN A 428 2.05 -21.91 9.24
N ASN A 429 3.36 -22.15 9.36
CA ASN A 429 4.21 -22.52 8.23
C ASN A 429 5.25 -23.56 8.67
N ALA A 430 5.36 -24.65 7.92
CA ALA A 430 6.32 -25.74 8.18
C ALA A 430 6.35 -26.22 9.65
N GLY A 431 5.18 -26.29 10.31
CA GLY A 431 5.05 -26.75 11.69
C GLY A 431 5.38 -25.71 12.78
N THR A 432 5.75 -24.48 12.40
CA THR A 432 5.97 -23.36 13.32
C THR A 432 4.80 -22.37 13.22
N THR A 433 4.35 -21.89 14.37
CA THR A 433 3.31 -20.86 14.47
C THR A 433 3.94 -19.49 14.67
N TYR A 434 3.57 -18.52 13.85
CA TYR A 434 4.07 -17.15 13.88
C TYR A 434 2.94 -16.16 14.18
N ASP A 435 3.29 -15.17 14.99
CA ASP A 435 2.51 -13.95 15.18
C ASP A 435 3.31 -12.77 14.61
N ALA A 436 2.61 -11.80 14.03
CA ALA A 436 3.23 -10.57 13.56
C ALA A 436 2.43 -9.35 14.02
N ASN A 437 3.13 -8.32 14.49
CA ASN A 437 2.57 -7.02 14.80
C ASN A 437 3.17 -5.98 13.85
N ILE A 438 2.33 -5.26 13.12
CA ILE A 438 2.75 -4.21 12.20
C ILE A 438 2.09 -2.90 12.61
N THR A 439 2.84 -1.81 12.72
CA THR A 439 2.29 -0.50 13.08
C THR A 439 2.58 0.55 12.02
N ASN A 440 1.71 1.55 11.95
CA ASN A 440 1.87 2.80 11.18
C ASN A 440 2.10 2.64 9.66
N ILE A 441 1.35 1.75 9.01
CA ILE A 441 1.36 1.66 7.53
C ILE A 441 0.57 2.85 6.95
N SER A 442 1.12 3.55 5.97
CA SER A 442 0.50 4.74 5.38
C SER A 442 0.82 4.88 3.90
N THR A 443 -0.14 5.40 3.11
CA THR A 443 0.11 5.82 1.72
C THR A 443 1.03 7.04 1.60
N ASN A 444 1.18 7.81 2.68
CA ASN A 444 2.15 8.89 2.78
C ASN A 444 2.85 8.82 4.15
N PRO A 445 3.96 8.06 4.26
CA PRO A 445 4.66 7.82 5.51
C PRO A 445 5.29 9.08 6.12
N VAL A 446 5.83 9.98 5.29
CA VAL A 446 6.40 11.26 5.76
C VAL A 446 5.32 12.14 6.38
N LEU A 447 4.14 12.18 5.78
CA LEU A 447 3.02 12.94 6.32
C LEU A 447 2.47 12.34 7.62
N LEU A 448 2.58 11.02 7.81
CA LEU A 448 2.25 10.37 9.09
C LEU A 448 3.28 10.72 10.19
N GLY A 449 4.56 10.84 9.81
CA GLY A 449 5.65 11.23 10.72
C GLY A 449 6.00 10.20 11.80
N GLN A 450 5.42 9.01 11.75
CA GLN A 450 5.62 7.91 12.68
C GLN A 450 6.34 6.74 12.00
N PRO A 451 7.24 6.03 12.70
CA PRO A 451 7.96 4.90 12.12
C PRO A 451 7.02 3.71 11.89
N THR A 452 7.19 3.02 10.76
CA THR A 452 6.55 1.72 10.51
C THR A 452 7.35 0.64 11.21
N VAL A 453 6.75 -0.06 12.18
CA VAL A 453 7.42 -1.17 12.89
C VAL A 453 6.77 -2.48 12.49
N ILE A 454 7.58 -3.45 12.09
CA ILE A 454 7.17 -4.82 11.79
C ILE A 454 7.87 -5.74 12.78
N ASN A 455 7.09 -6.39 13.63
CA ASN A 455 7.55 -7.38 14.58
C ASN A 455 7.01 -8.76 14.16
N VAL A 456 7.86 -9.77 14.06
CA VAL A 456 7.46 -11.15 13.75
C VAL A 456 8.09 -12.07 14.78
N LYS A 457 7.26 -12.89 15.44
CA LYS A 457 7.68 -13.83 16.47
C LYS A 457 7.13 -15.21 16.21
N SER A 458 7.94 -16.24 16.40
CA SER A 458 7.44 -17.61 16.47
C SER A 458 6.92 -17.90 17.88
N VAL A 459 5.64 -18.25 18.00
CA VAL A 459 4.97 -18.50 19.28
C VAL A 459 5.20 -19.93 19.78
N SER A 460 5.31 -20.90 18.87
CA SER A 460 5.40 -22.33 19.22
C SER A 460 6.75 -22.75 19.82
N ASN A 461 7.85 -22.11 19.40
CA ASN A 461 9.22 -22.50 19.74
C ASN A 461 10.15 -21.33 20.12
N SER A 462 9.72 -20.07 19.98
CA SER A 462 10.56 -18.88 20.22
C SER A 462 11.86 -18.83 19.39
N ASP A 463 11.92 -19.57 18.28
CA ASP A 463 13.09 -19.63 17.39
C ASP A 463 13.27 -18.38 16.53
N VAL A 464 12.22 -17.56 16.36
CA VAL A 464 12.24 -16.36 15.52
C VAL A 464 11.72 -15.17 16.32
N ASP A 465 12.53 -14.12 16.43
CA ASP A 465 12.12 -12.78 16.87
C ASP A 465 12.78 -11.76 15.93
N VAL A 466 11.98 -11.10 15.09
CA VAL A 466 12.45 -10.14 14.09
C VAL A 466 11.71 -8.82 14.29
N ASN A 467 12.44 -7.73 14.38
CA ASN A 467 11.94 -6.37 14.48
C ASN A 467 12.58 -5.51 13.39
N VAL A 468 11.76 -5.02 12.46
CA VAL A 468 12.16 -4.10 11.39
C VAL A 468 11.48 -2.77 11.64
N VAL A 469 12.24 -1.67 11.58
CA VAL A 469 11.73 -0.31 11.75
C VAL A 469 12.10 0.52 10.53
N VAL A 470 11.08 1.01 9.83
CA VAL A 470 11.22 2.04 8.79
C VAL A 470 10.98 3.39 9.45
N SER A 471 11.96 4.29 9.42
CA SER A 471 11.90 5.55 10.17
C SER A 471 10.80 6.50 9.68
N ASN A 472 10.48 6.43 8.38
CA ASN A 472 9.59 7.33 7.66
C ASN A 472 9.98 8.82 7.79
N LYS A 473 11.24 9.09 8.14
CA LYS A 473 11.81 10.43 8.29
C LYS A 473 12.99 10.57 7.35
N LEU A 474 13.11 11.75 6.73
CA LEU A 474 14.25 12.08 5.90
C LEU A 474 15.53 12.04 6.73
N ASN A 475 16.58 11.45 6.17
CA ASN A 475 17.91 11.34 6.78
C ASN A 475 17.95 10.59 8.12
N VAL A 476 16.99 9.70 8.38
CA VAL A 476 17.01 8.81 9.55
C VAL A 476 17.08 7.37 9.06
N ASP A 477 18.15 6.67 9.45
CA ASP A 477 18.36 5.27 9.11
C ASP A 477 17.20 4.38 9.55
N ASN A 478 16.84 3.42 8.70
CA ASN A 478 15.97 2.33 9.11
C ASN A 478 16.79 1.36 9.97
N THR A 479 16.13 0.67 10.90
CA THR A 479 16.80 -0.29 11.76
C THR A 479 16.21 -1.67 11.61
N VAL A 480 17.02 -2.67 11.90
CA VAL A 480 16.59 -4.05 11.98
C VAL A 480 17.28 -4.70 13.16
N LYS A 481 16.51 -5.47 13.92
CA LYS A 481 16.98 -6.34 14.99
C LYS A 481 16.37 -7.71 14.79
N PHE A 482 17.16 -8.76 14.87
CA PHE A 482 16.65 -10.11 14.83
C PHE A 482 17.41 -11.03 15.77
N ASN A 483 16.72 -12.06 16.23
CA ASN A 483 17.27 -13.18 16.97
C ASN A 483 16.63 -14.44 16.39
N LEU A 484 17.44 -15.26 15.73
CA LEU A 484 17.04 -16.49 15.09
C LEU A 484 17.76 -17.64 15.79
N GLN A 485 17.03 -18.53 16.45
CA GLN A 485 17.57 -19.72 17.09
C GLN A 485 17.42 -20.92 16.16
N ASN A 486 18.29 -21.92 16.33
CA ASN A 486 18.21 -23.18 15.61
C ASN A 486 18.25 -23.08 14.07
N VAL A 487 18.90 -22.03 13.53
CA VAL A 487 18.82 -21.62 12.11
C VAL A 487 19.35 -22.68 11.13
N ALA A 488 20.14 -23.65 11.59
CA ALA A 488 20.95 -24.46 10.67
C ALA A 488 21.03 -25.98 10.96
N GLY A 489 20.23 -26.53 11.88
CA GLY A 489 20.05 -27.99 12.07
C GLY A 489 21.26 -28.89 11.78
N LYS A 490 21.14 -29.83 10.82
CA LYS A 490 22.24 -30.73 10.39
C LYS A 490 23.26 -30.05 9.45
N ALA A 491 22.99 -28.84 8.96
CA ALA A 491 23.81 -28.14 7.96
C ALA A 491 25.04 -27.44 8.56
N ILE A 492 25.09 -27.27 9.88
CA ILE A 492 26.26 -26.76 10.65
C ILE A 492 27.23 -27.85 11.10
N LYS A 493 27.04 -29.09 10.65
CA LYS A 493 28.01 -30.17 10.83
C LYS A 493 29.04 -30.13 9.70
N GLY A 494 30.32 -30.01 10.05
CA GLY A 494 31.45 -29.95 9.13
C GLY A 494 31.72 -28.55 8.56
N LEU A 495 31.29 -27.49 9.25
CA LEU A 495 31.49 -26.12 8.80
C LEU A 495 32.98 -25.75 8.89
N ASN A 496 33.65 -25.50 7.77
CA ASN A 496 35.05 -25.06 7.77
C ASN A 496 35.15 -23.53 7.73
N ILE A 497 35.72 -22.92 8.76
CA ILE A 497 36.04 -21.48 8.81
C ILE A 497 37.55 -21.33 8.97
N GLN A 498 38.23 -20.77 7.96
CA GLN A 498 39.68 -20.50 7.98
C GLN A 498 40.54 -21.73 8.37
N GLY A 499 40.16 -22.94 7.93
CA GLY A 499 40.89 -24.18 8.22
C GLY A 499 40.45 -24.87 9.52
N VAL A 500 39.49 -24.32 10.25
CA VAL A 500 38.91 -24.92 11.46
C VAL A 500 37.58 -25.55 11.13
N ASN A 501 37.45 -26.86 11.36
CA ASN A 501 36.18 -27.57 11.23
C ASN A 501 35.36 -27.40 12.51
N ILE A 502 34.12 -26.97 12.36
CA ILE A 502 33.16 -26.71 13.43
C ILE A 502 31.99 -27.67 13.23
N ASP A 503 31.76 -28.53 14.22
CA ASP A 503 30.58 -29.38 14.32
C ASP A 503 29.75 -28.90 15.50
N ALA A 504 28.63 -28.24 15.22
CA ALA A 504 27.71 -27.73 16.26
C ALA A 504 26.34 -28.41 16.20
N ASN A 505 25.64 -28.44 17.33
CA ASN A 505 24.28 -28.98 17.41
C ASN A 505 23.21 -27.95 17.04
N SER A 506 23.44 -26.69 17.41
CA SER A 506 22.56 -25.56 17.10
C SER A 506 23.39 -24.31 16.78
N LEU A 507 22.79 -23.41 16.00
CA LEU A 507 23.32 -22.09 15.69
C LEU A 507 22.23 -21.06 15.96
N THR A 508 22.55 -20.12 16.84
CA THR A 508 21.78 -18.90 17.05
C THR A 508 22.45 -17.75 16.30
N VAL A 509 21.68 -17.06 15.48
CA VAL A 509 22.10 -15.88 14.71
C VAL A 509 21.30 -14.68 15.21
N SER A 510 21.98 -13.73 15.84
CA SER A 510 21.37 -12.46 16.24
C SER A 510 22.08 -11.29 15.58
N GLY A 511 21.35 -10.25 15.20
CA GLY A 511 21.91 -9.07 14.58
C GLY A 511 21.11 -7.82 14.92
N GLN A 512 21.81 -6.69 15.02
CA GLN A 512 21.18 -5.37 15.15
C GLN A 512 21.99 -4.35 14.37
N GLY A 513 21.35 -3.68 13.42
CA GLY A 513 22.03 -2.69 12.58
C GLY A 513 21.07 -1.80 11.80
N THR A 514 21.63 -1.09 10.84
CA THR A 514 20.90 -0.15 10.00
C THR A 514 20.78 -0.63 8.57
N TRP A 515 19.76 -0.12 7.90
CA TRP A 515 19.57 -0.32 6.47
C TRP A 515 18.95 0.94 5.86
N GLN A 516 19.17 1.14 4.57
CA GLN A 516 18.64 2.26 3.82
C GLN A 516 18.19 1.81 2.44
N PHE A 517 17.14 2.45 1.91
CA PHE A 517 16.78 2.27 0.52
C PHE A 517 17.85 2.90 -0.38
N SER A 518 18.31 2.14 -1.37
CA SER A 518 19.18 2.62 -2.45
C SER A 518 18.36 2.54 -3.73
N GLY A 519 17.65 3.63 -4.05
CA GLY A 519 16.62 3.63 -5.09
C GLY A 519 15.39 2.77 -4.74
N VAL A 520 14.60 2.41 -5.76
CA VAL A 520 13.25 1.80 -5.58
C VAL A 520 13.31 0.30 -5.24
N ARG A 521 14.39 -0.40 -5.60
CA ARG A 521 14.48 -1.88 -5.56
C ARG A 521 15.74 -2.44 -4.90
N ASN A 522 16.55 -1.59 -4.29
CA ASN A 522 17.77 -2.03 -3.63
C ASN A 522 17.79 -1.52 -2.19
N ILE A 523 18.42 -2.29 -1.32
CA ILE A 523 18.60 -1.93 0.08
C ILE A 523 20.06 -2.11 0.39
N MET A 524 20.66 -1.09 1.00
CA MET A 524 21.99 -1.20 1.60
C MET A 524 21.86 -1.61 3.06
N PHE A 525 22.66 -2.59 3.46
CA PHE A 525 22.69 -3.11 4.81
C PHE A 525 24.02 -2.78 5.49
N ASN A 526 23.94 -2.52 6.80
CA ASN A 526 25.07 -2.57 7.70
C ASN A 526 24.61 -3.19 9.02
N ILE A 527 24.74 -4.52 9.11
CA ILE A 527 24.19 -5.30 10.21
C ILE A 527 25.31 -6.11 10.87
N PRO A 528 25.85 -5.64 12.02
CA PRO A 528 26.63 -6.47 12.91
C PRO A 528 25.85 -7.71 13.36
N LEU A 529 26.53 -8.85 13.37
CA LEU A 529 25.99 -10.16 13.70
C LEU A 529 26.76 -10.81 14.85
N GLN A 530 26.05 -11.61 15.61
CA GLN A 530 26.59 -12.54 16.60
C GLN A 530 26.10 -13.95 16.26
N LEU A 531 27.05 -14.85 16.06
CA LEU A 531 26.85 -16.25 15.70
C LEU A 531 27.23 -17.09 16.92
N LYS A 532 26.25 -17.64 17.63
CA LYS A 532 26.47 -18.49 18.79
C LYS A 532 26.19 -19.94 18.42
N PHE A 533 27.23 -20.76 18.46
CA PHE A 533 27.18 -22.20 18.24
C PHE A 533 27.14 -22.89 19.61
N ASP A 534 26.20 -23.82 19.82
CA ASP A 534 26.13 -24.60 21.05
C ASP A 534 26.56 -26.06 20.81
N ILE A 535 27.28 -26.62 21.79
CA ILE A 535 27.86 -27.97 21.80
C ILE A 535 28.72 -28.20 20.56
N VAL A 536 29.94 -27.66 20.60
CA VAL A 536 30.80 -27.54 19.43
C VAL A 536 31.98 -28.48 19.54
N SER A 537 32.17 -29.35 18.55
CA SER A 537 33.45 -30.03 18.33
C SER A 537 34.25 -29.22 17.32
N VAL A 538 35.32 -28.59 17.79
CA VAL A 538 36.24 -27.79 16.98
C VAL A 538 37.42 -28.68 16.62
N SER A 539 37.66 -28.88 15.33
CA SER A 539 38.78 -29.69 14.85
C SER A 539 39.73 -28.88 13.99
N PHE A 540 41.02 -28.95 14.29
CA PHE A 540 42.10 -28.36 13.51
C PHE A 540 43.17 -29.43 13.29
N ASN A 541 43.40 -29.83 12.04
CA ASN A 541 44.22 -30.99 11.68
C ASN A 541 43.77 -32.27 12.43
N GLN A 542 44.65 -32.89 13.23
CA GLN A 542 44.35 -34.10 14.02
C GLN A 542 43.80 -33.78 15.42
N PHE A 543 43.68 -32.51 15.79
CA PHE A 543 43.25 -32.10 17.13
C PHE A 543 41.77 -31.75 17.14
N THR A 544 40.99 -32.40 18.00
CA THR A 544 39.56 -32.13 18.21
C THR A 544 39.31 -31.77 19.67
N GLN A 545 38.70 -30.62 19.91
CA GLN A 545 38.29 -30.17 21.24
C GLN A 545 36.79 -29.92 21.27
N LYS A 546 36.12 -30.46 22.30
CA LYS A 546 34.72 -30.17 22.58
C LYS A 546 34.62 -28.96 23.50
N ILE A 547 33.87 -27.96 23.09
CA ILE A 547 33.57 -26.78 23.90
C ILE A 547 32.04 -26.60 24.03
N PRO A 548 31.55 -26.12 25.19
CA PRO A 548 30.10 -25.96 25.42
C PRO A 548 29.45 -24.96 24.46
N SER A 549 30.15 -23.87 24.13
CA SER A 549 29.65 -22.84 23.22
C SER A 549 30.79 -22.09 22.53
N LEU A 550 30.58 -21.66 21.30
CA LEU A 550 31.48 -20.80 20.53
C LEU A 550 30.72 -19.59 20.00
N THR A 551 31.21 -18.38 20.24
CA THR A 551 30.62 -17.15 19.69
C THR A 551 31.56 -16.51 18.70
N LEU A 552 31.07 -16.26 17.47
CA LEU A 552 31.76 -15.53 16.43
C LEU A 552 31.00 -14.25 16.10
N ASN A 553 31.72 -13.15 15.91
CA ASN A 553 31.12 -11.92 15.44
C ASN A 553 31.18 -11.89 13.92
N GLY A 554 30.16 -11.36 13.27
CA GLY A 554 30.15 -11.15 11.84
C GLY A 554 29.53 -9.82 11.47
N VAL A 555 29.52 -9.50 10.19
CA VAL A 555 28.79 -8.34 9.67
C VAL A 555 28.23 -8.67 8.30
N ILE A 556 26.98 -8.31 8.07
CA ILE A 556 26.37 -8.25 6.73
C ILE A 556 26.46 -6.81 6.25
N THR A 557 27.14 -6.59 5.13
CA THR A 557 27.22 -5.29 4.47
C THR A 557 26.93 -5.41 2.98
N GLY A 558 26.79 -4.28 2.30
CA GLY A 558 26.54 -4.23 0.86
C GLY A 558 25.05 -4.13 0.55
N ASP A 559 24.66 -4.56 -0.64
CA ASP A 559 23.29 -4.40 -1.15
C ASP A 559 22.61 -5.74 -1.45
N LEU A 560 21.31 -5.74 -1.80
CA LEU A 560 20.57 -6.97 -2.09
C LEU A 560 21.15 -7.79 -3.26
N ASN A 561 21.92 -7.18 -4.16
CA ASN A 561 22.53 -7.84 -5.31
C ASN A 561 23.95 -8.33 -5.03
N LYS A 562 24.65 -7.72 -4.06
CA LYS A 562 26.01 -8.02 -3.63
C LYS A 562 26.08 -7.97 -2.11
N LEU A 563 25.50 -8.99 -1.47
CA LEU A 563 25.60 -9.19 -0.03
C LEU A 563 27.02 -9.65 0.32
N ASN A 564 27.71 -8.88 1.14
CA ASN A 564 28.99 -9.25 1.72
C ASN A 564 28.76 -9.75 3.14
N PHE A 565 29.26 -10.94 3.45
CA PHE A 565 29.26 -11.51 4.79
C PHE A 565 30.70 -11.72 5.22
N SER A 566 31.09 -11.07 6.32
CA SER A 566 32.42 -11.20 6.91
C SER A 566 32.28 -11.73 8.33
N VAL A 567 33.16 -12.67 8.72
CA VAL A 567 33.21 -13.23 10.08
C VAL A 567 34.56 -12.89 10.69
N ASP A 568 34.53 -12.32 11.90
CA ASP A 568 35.71 -12.13 12.72
C ASP A 568 36.13 -13.48 13.34
N ALA A 569 37.19 -14.05 12.79
CA ALA A 569 37.79 -15.31 13.24
C ALA A 569 38.85 -15.11 14.34
N SER A 570 39.02 -13.91 14.89
CA SER A 570 40.02 -13.64 15.94
C SER A 570 39.85 -14.54 17.16
N SER A 571 38.59 -14.84 17.54
CA SER A 571 38.26 -15.76 18.64
C SER A 571 38.74 -17.20 18.37
N LEU A 572 38.77 -17.64 17.10
CA LEU A 572 39.28 -18.96 16.71
C LEU A 572 40.81 -19.02 16.83
N LYS A 573 41.52 -17.92 16.53
CA LYS A 573 42.98 -17.85 16.65
C LYS A 573 43.44 -17.97 18.11
N ASN A 574 42.69 -17.42 19.05
CA ASN A 574 43.01 -17.51 20.49
C ASN A 574 42.80 -18.93 21.04
N LEU A 575 41.80 -19.66 20.55
CA LEU A 575 41.61 -21.09 20.88
C LEU A 575 42.74 -21.97 20.35
N LEU A 576 43.38 -21.57 19.25
CA LEU A 576 44.49 -22.26 18.61
C LEU A 576 45.88 -21.72 18.99
N ASN A 577 45.96 -20.85 20.00
CA ASN A 577 47.24 -20.27 20.40
C ASN A 577 48.22 -21.36 20.89
N VAL A 578 49.50 -21.17 20.57
CA VAL A 578 50.60 -22.12 20.78
C VAL A 578 50.70 -22.57 22.24
N ASP A 579 50.36 -21.71 23.21
CA ASP A 579 50.37 -22.05 24.63
C ASP A 579 49.24 -23.01 25.03
N THR A 580 48.07 -22.88 24.43
CA THR A 580 46.95 -23.81 24.62
C THR A 580 47.30 -25.18 24.02
N VAL A 581 47.90 -25.18 22.83
CA VAL A 581 48.40 -26.41 22.17
C VAL A 581 49.53 -27.06 22.96
N LYS A 582 50.47 -26.28 23.52
CA LYS A 582 51.56 -26.76 24.39
C LYS A 582 51.02 -27.34 25.69
N ASN A 583 50.03 -26.72 26.32
CA ASN A 583 49.44 -27.20 27.57
C ASN A 583 48.69 -28.52 27.37
N VAL A 584 47.95 -28.65 26.27
CA VAL A 584 47.25 -29.91 25.94
C VAL A 584 48.25 -31.00 25.53
N ALA A 585 49.27 -30.68 24.73
CA ALA A 585 50.36 -31.62 24.44
C ALA A 585 51.07 -32.10 25.71
N SER A 586 51.27 -31.21 26.68
CA SER A 586 51.86 -31.53 28.00
C SER A 586 50.93 -32.40 28.86
N GLN A 587 49.62 -32.21 28.79
CA GLN A 587 48.64 -33.05 29.49
C GLN A 587 48.51 -34.44 28.86
N VAL A 588 48.54 -34.54 27.52
CA VAL A 588 48.56 -35.82 26.81
C VAL A 588 49.86 -36.59 27.09
N ALA A 589 51.00 -35.90 27.14
CA ALA A 589 52.28 -36.51 27.52
C ALA A 589 52.25 -37.08 28.96
N LYS A 590 51.62 -36.36 29.90
CA LYS A 590 51.42 -36.83 31.28
C LYS A 590 50.44 -37.99 31.38
N GLN A 591 49.32 -37.96 30.65
CA GLN A 591 48.32 -39.05 30.64
C GLN A 591 48.83 -40.33 29.98
N ALA A 592 49.75 -40.21 29.01
CA ALA A 592 50.37 -41.36 28.33
C ALA A 592 51.66 -41.87 29.01
N GLY A 593 52.03 -41.34 30.20
CA GLY A 593 53.12 -41.88 31.03
C GLY A 593 54.53 -41.74 30.44
N LEU A 594 54.77 -40.81 29.53
CA LEU A 594 56.00 -40.71 28.73
C LEU A 594 57.17 -39.98 29.44
N ASP A 595 57.04 -39.63 30.71
CA ASP A 595 57.75 -38.50 31.31
C ASP A 595 59.27 -38.61 31.44
N LYS A 596 59.91 -39.79 31.41
CA LYS A 596 61.39 -39.88 31.58
C LYS A 596 62.16 -40.18 30.30
N LYS A 597 61.71 -41.14 29.49
CA LYS A 597 62.40 -41.48 28.23
C LYS A 597 62.12 -40.48 27.11
N ALA A 598 60.89 -39.94 27.03
CA ALA A 598 60.56 -38.97 25.98
C ALA A 598 61.22 -37.61 26.24
N GLN A 599 61.35 -37.18 27.50
CA GLN A 599 62.08 -35.95 27.83
C GLN A 599 63.58 -36.06 27.50
N GLN A 600 64.20 -37.23 27.71
CA GLN A 600 65.58 -37.48 27.28
C GLN A 600 65.75 -37.46 25.77
N ILE A 601 64.80 -38.03 25.02
CA ILE A 601 64.85 -38.00 23.54
C ILE A 601 64.64 -36.57 23.05
N ILE A 602 63.63 -35.84 23.56
CA ILE A 602 63.36 -34.44 23.17
C ILE A 602 64.56 -33.52 23.47
N ASN A 603 65.27 -33.73 24.58
CA ASN A 603 66.44 -32.91 24.93
C ASN A 603 67.69 -33.24 24.10
N ASN A 604 67.83 -34.50 23.63
CA ASN A 604 69.00 -34.95 22.89
C ASN A 604 68.82 -34.87 21.36
N THR A 605 67.58 -34.80 20.87
CA THR A 605 67.30 -34.70 19.44
C THR A 605 67.55 -33.27 18.96
N LYS A 606 68.50 -33.12 18.04
CA LYS A 606 68.80 -31.86 17.36
C LYS A 606 68.27 -31.88 15.93
N ILE A 607 67.56 -30.83 15.55
CA ILE A 607 67.10 -30.60 14.17
C ILE A 607 67.87 -29.39 13.64
N ASN A 608 68.63 -29.58 12.56
CA ASN A 608 69.52 -28.56 12.01
C ASN A 608 70.43 -27.89 13.07
N GLY A 609 70.96 -28.69 14.00
CA GLY A 609 71.88 -28.24 15.05
C GLY A 609 71.24 -27.61 16.28
N LYS A 610 69.92 -27.37 16.29
CA LYS A 610 69.17 -26.81 17.44
C LYS A 610 68.38 -27.88 18.18
N SER A 611 68.28 -27.75 19.51
CA SER A 611 67.37 -28.58 20.31
C SER A 611 65.93 -28.36 19.87
N ILE A 612 65.08 -29.38 19.98
CA ILE A 612 63.64 -29.27 19.70
C ILE A 612 62.98 -28.14 20.51
N GLN A 613 63.50 -27.85 21.70
CA GLN A 613 63.01 -26.76 22.57
C GLN A 613 63.33 -25.35 22.03
N ASP A 614 64.36 -25.22 21.19
CA ASP A 614 64.86 -23.94 20.67
C ASP A 614 64.40 -23.65 19.24
N LEU A 615 63.51 -24.48 18.68
CA LEU A 615 62.99 -24.31 17.34
C LEU A 615 61.92 -23.22 17.30
N ASN A 616 62.05 -22.30 16.35
CA ASN A 616 61.03 -21.31 16.06
C ASN A 616 60.20 -21.69 14.81
N ALA A 617 59.14 -20.92 14.53
CA ALA A 617 58.22 -21.18 13.42
C ALA A 617 58.90 -21.22 12.03
N ASN A 618 60.03 -20.54 11.85
CA ASN A 618 60.79 -20.54 10.58
C ASN A 618 61.69 -21.77 10.45
N ASP A 619 62.16 -22.33 11.58
CA ASP A 619 62.95 -23.55 11.60
C ASP A 619 62.07 -24.78 11.28
N ILE A 620 60.81 -24.77 11.73
CA ILE A 620 59.83 -25.84 11.45
C ILE A 620 59.50 -25.94 9.95
N LYS A 621 59.45 -24.80 9.24
CA LYS A 621 59.20 -24.76 7.79
C LYS A 621 60.34 -25.35 6.95
N LYS A 622 61.53 -25.50 7.52
CA LYS A 622 62.73 -26.03 6.83
C LYS A 622 63.01 -27.50 7.13
N ILE A 623 62.15 -28.15 7.92
CA ILE A 623 62.28 -29.58 8.24
C ILE A 623 61.94 -30.39 6.99
N ASN A 624 62.90 -31.17 6.49
CA ASN A 624 62.68 -32.02 5.33
C ASN A 624 62.14 -33.41 5.75
N LYS A 625 61.66 -34.19 4.78
CA LYS A 625 61.09 -35.54 5.03
C LYS A 625 62.08 -36.47 5.76
N LYS A 626 63.38 -36.33 5.50
CA LYS A 626 64.44 -37.16 6.10
C LYS A 626 64.65 -36.83 7.58
N ASP A 627 64.51 -35.57 7.96
CA ASP A 627 64.56 -35.13 9.36
C ASP A 627 63.37 -35.69 10.15
N VAL A 628 62.17 -35.69 9.57
CA VAL A 628 60.97 -36.29 10.17
C VAL A 628 61.12 -37.80 10.34
N GLN A 629 61.66 -38.49 9.34
CA GLN A 629 61.94 -39.94 9.41
C GLN A 629 62.97 -40.27 10.49
N ASN A 630 64.03 -39.46 10.62
CA ASN A 630 65.05 -39.64 11.65
C ASN A 630 64.47 -39.46 13.06
N ILE A 631 63.65 -38.43 13.29
CA ILE A 631 62.97 -38.21 14.57
C ILE A 631 62.06 -39.38 14.89
N ALA A 632 61.23 -39.81 13.93
CA ALA A 632 60.33 -40.93 14.13
C ALA A 632 61.07 -42.24 14.46
N SER A 633 62.21 -42.49 13.81
CA SER A 633 63.05 -43.66 14.09
C SER A 633 63.61 -43.66 15.52
N GLN A 634 63.91 -42.48 16.09
CA GLN A 634 64.35 -42.34 17.48
C GLN A 634 63.25 -42.64 18.50
N PHE A 635 61.98 -42.53 18.08
CA PHE A 635 60.81 -42.98 18.85
C PHE A 635 60.37 -44.41 18.48
N GLY A 636 61.14 -45.15 17.68
CA GLY A 636 60.83 -46.52 17.25
C GLY A 636 59.75 -46.62 16.16
N ILE A 637 59.41 -45.51 15.51
CA ILE A 637 58.35 -45.41 14.50
C ILE A 637 58.99 -45.37 13.11
N LYS A 638 58.65 -46.32 12.23
CA LYS A 638 59.03 -46.28 10.82
C LYS A 638 57.99 -45.51 10.02
N ILE A 639 58.39 -44.39 9.42
CA ILE A 639 57.55 -43.58 8.52
C ILE A 639 58.08 -43.77 7.09
N ASN A 640 57.25 -44.30 6.19
CA ASN A 640 57.59 -44.41 4.75
C ASN A 640 57.44 -43.07 4.02
#